data_AF-A0AAD9VBL5-F1
#
_entry.id   AF-A0AAD9VBL5-F1
#
_cell.length_a   1.000
_cell.length_b   1.000
_cell.length_c   1.000
_cell.angle_alpha   90.00
_cell.angle_beta   90.00
_cell.angle_gamma   90.00
#
_symmetry.space_group_name_H-M   'P 1'
#
loop_
_entity.id
_entity.type
_entity.pdbx_description
1 polymer ?
#
loop_
_entity_poly.entity_id
_entity_poly.type
_entity_poly.pdbx_seq_one_letter_code
_entity_poly.pdbx_strand_id
1 'polypeptide(L)'
;MDRGVSVTEQRLAEKLSILNDRGLGMITRIYNIKKACSDAKARPGFLSDKSLDPAIKAIVKKFPVTDTKDNTSELLTEIDANFVHFDITLNYGLTKSYLDLIVTYATLMMLVARVEDRKAVLGLYNHAFEMKNGRGLRVSTALQSVHDIYLRRNITAEQWRQSQIISIISVPVQMLNPVTSDVPPVEYLSLETIQKWILFGYTLCHQQLAMPGVTDMWRTALQDGYCVTLYRDEIIMFHKEFQNLLDGMKGYSKRVKDIQDAATQAVTLRSNSQRASQLSSDSLEGDILVVLQALSMARDEVLWLIRHACTPPPKGKKLNQEDFVDFKLPQLLLFIEEIRGMMQKYVSVLQRYFIQYLGGFDVNLLKEVVQKISVCSDDISIIMTSFIDDLSQLNVKQVEAGDTFDFESMRLDWMRLQAYTSVRGTSPELKDNRDLAVLMNNVSFHSKLVDVPERLLMEVSDLSIFCFYPSFFEDAFLKSVEDPNYSSHFMSSTNEYCPEERYPIGERSLSAVNMFLDSMAKEARNILSQVGPEHIQLNQQKDKNKKNIQSEFVPPGSESFRKSRESLTALDRKLIALTEICRGITYTDAIPVWEHIFAPREYLNTHLEEFFTKSVITMVQFDADNLRIARPSELLGNVKAEARLYFLKLPGVDMARLFNHVLLQQTQPEDSQGAITITNMYSTWYLDVFLRRVATDNVVYSPRRRSFVNKPGQSFRAEEYTDVNELQALAELLGAYGMKHLGQKLLVQVGHQVGEIKKLVVQNKDLLSNLRSCFDKQDQCMEQIRRLKKKKPEDDSLIWSLFLVFAAVALPSLAYRDASDYNADLEVSILIMANSKYNVFFEKIVNESPYLTMDVLESCFPYALLRNAYHEVYQKKMEIWL
;
A
#
# COMPACT_ATOMS: atom_id res chain seq x y z
N MET A 1 -19.03 -35.44 59.10
CA MET A 1 -17.73 -35.18 58.48
C MET A 1 -17.97 -35.23 56.98
N ASP A 2 -18.34 -34.10 56.39
CA ASP A 2 -18.48 -34.03 54.93
C ASP A 2 -17.10 -34.23 54.32
N ARG A 3 -16.96 -35.25 53.47
CA ARG A 3 -15.82 -35.36 52.58
C ARG A 3 -15.92 -34.18 51.62
N GLY A 4 -15.11 -33.15 51.83
CA GLY A 4 -14.95 -32.07 50.87
C GLY A 4 -14.53 -32.64 49.51
N VAL A 5 -15.01 -32.02 48.43
CA VAL A 5 -14.62 -32.33 47.04
C VAL A 5 -13.09 -32.31 46.94
N SER A 6 -12.49 -33.33 46.31
CA SER A 6 -11.04 -33.37 46.12
C SER A 6 -10.56 -32.12 45.37
N VAL A 7 -9.37 -31.60 45.69
CA VAL A 7 -8.79 -30.44 44.98
C VAL A 7 -8.70 -30.70 43.47
N THR A 8 -8.49 -31.96 43.08
CA THR A 8 -8.42 -32.38 41.66
C THR A 8 -9.79 -32.37 40.96
N GLU A 9 -10.89 -32.50 41.71
CA GLU A 9 -12.26 -32.49 41.19
C GLU A 9 -12.83 -31.07 40.98
N GLN A 10 -12.18 -30.03 41.53
CA GLN A 10 -12.62 -28.64 41.43
C GLN A 10 -12.49 -28.06 40.01
N ARG A 11 -11.56 -28.60 39.20
CA ARG A 11 -11.34 -28.23 37.79
C ARG A 11 -11.19 -26.71 37.57
N LEU A 12 -10.47 -26.05 38.48
CA LEU A 12 -10.29 -24.59 38.43
C LEU A 12 -9.61 -24.14 37.14
N ALA A 13 -8.62 -24.89 36.65
CA ALA A 13 -7.93 -24.59 35.40
C ALA A 13 -8.89 -24.58 34.20
N GLU A 14 -9.72 -25.61 34.05
CA GLU A 14 -10.70 -25.72 32.97
C GLU A 14 -11.79 -24.66 33.08
N LYS A 15 -12.35 -24.46 34.28
CA LYS A 15 -13.38 -23.44 34.52
C LYS A 15 -12.86 -22.04 34.17
N LEU A 16 -11.64 -21.70 34.59
CA LEU A 16 -11.01 -20.42 34.26
C LEU A 16 -10.76 -20.25 32.77
N SER A 17 -10.24 -21.28 32.09
CA SER A 17 -9.99 -21.23 30.64
C SER A 17 -11.28 -21.05 29.84
N ILE A 18 -12.31 -21.84 30.13
CA ILE A 18 -13.61 -21.79 29.43
C ILE A 18 -14.33 -20.46 29.70
N LEU A 19 -14.34 -19.97 30.94
CA LEU A 19 -15.03 -18.72 31.27
C LEU A 19 -14.35 -17.49 30.69
N ASN A 20 -13.01 -17.47 30.61
CA ASN A 20 -12.30 -16.37 29.94
C ASN A 20 -12.61 -16.31 28.45
N ASP A 21 -12.53 -17.46 27.76
CA ASP A 21 -12.85 -17.57 26.34
C ASP A 21 -14.31 -17.16 26.04
N ARG A 22 -15.26 -17.71 26.81
CA ARG A 22 -16.67 -17.33 26.74
C ARG A 22 -16.90 -15.85 27.07
N GLY A 23 -16.17 -15.30 28.04
CA GLY A 23 -16.24 -13.90 28.44
C GLY A 23 -15.86 -12.97 27.29
N LEU A 24 -14.77 -13.28 26.59
CA LEU A 24 -14.35 -12.55 25.39
C LEU A 24 -15.40 -12.63 24.28
N GLY A 25 -15.98 -13.82 24.05
CA GLY A 25 -17.08 -14.00 23.11
C GLY A 25 -18.32 -13.15 23.45
N MET A 26 -18.70 -13.11 24.73
CA MET A 26 -19.81 -12.28 25.19
C MET A 26 -19.53 -10.78 25.04
N ILE A 27 -18.32 -10.31 25.35
CA ILE A 27 -17.92 -8.92 25.13
C ILE A 27 -18.03 -8.57 23.64
N THR A 28 -17.57 -9.46 22.76
CA THR A 28 -17.64 -9.28 21.30
C THR A 28 -19.09 -9.11 20.83
N ARG A 29 -20.00 -10.00 21.28
CA ARG A 29 -21.43 -9.91 20.94
C ARG A 29 -22.06 -8.61 21.46
N ILE A 30 -21.79 -8.25 22.71
CA ILE A 30 -22.36 -7.04 23.33
C ILE A 30 -21.82 -5.77 22.69
N TYR A 31 -20.54 -5.77 22.30
CA TYR A 31 -19.94 -4.70 21.50
C TYR A 31 -20.73 -4.47 20.21
N ASN A 32 -20.99 -5.52 19.43
CA ASN A 32 -21.75 -5.40 18.18
C ASN A 32 -23.20 -4.95 18.41
N ILE A 33 -23.86 -5.46 19.46
CA ILE A 33 -25.20 -5.01 19.87
C ILE A 33 -25.17 -3.51 20.18
N LYS A 34 -24.18 -3.04 20.96
CA LYS A 34 -24.02 -1.63 21.28
C LYS A 34 -23.86 -0.79 20.01
N LYS A 35 -22.95 -1.17 19.11
CA LYS A 35 -22.70 -0.44 17.86
C LYS A 35 -23.97 -0.38 16.98
N ALA A 36 -24.68 -1.50 16.84
CA ALA A 36 -25.93 -1.56 16.07
C ALA A 36 -27.05 -0.71 16.69
N CYS A 37 -27.18 -0.70 18.02
CA CYS A 37 -28.20 0.10 18.71
C CYS A 37 -27.90 1.61 18.70
N SER A 38 -26.62 1.99 18.69
CA SER A 38 -26.18 3.40 18.64
C SER A 38 -26.24 4.00 17.24
N ASP A 39 -26.15 3.19 16.17
CA ASP A 39 -26.31 3.67 14.80
C ASP A 39 -27.79 3.77 14.42
N ALA A 40 -28.26 4.98 14.10
CA ALA A 40 -29.64 5.23 13.69
C ALA A 40 -30.09 4.39 12.47
N LYS A 41 -29.17 3.97 11.59
CA LYS A 41 -29.48 3.16 10.41
C LYS A 41 -29.55 1.66 10.72
N ALA A 42 -28.71 1.19 11.63
CA ALA A 42 -28.65 -0.22 12.02
C ALA A 42 -29.57 -0.56 13.21
N ARG A 43 -30.08 0.47 13.92
CA ARG A 43 -30.94 0.31 15.09
C ARG A 43 -32.20 -0.47 14.70
N PRO A 44 -32.54 -1.56 15.42
CA PRO A 44 -33.74 -2.34 15.12
C PRO A 44 -35.00 -1.46 15.04
N GLY A 45 -35.76 -1.59 13.94
CA GLY A 45 -36.87 -0.68 13.62
C GLY A 45 -37.93 -0.58 14.72
N PHE A 46 -38.14 -1.63 15.51
CA PHE A 46 -39.08 -1.62 16.64
C PHE A 46 -38.65 -0.70 17.80
N LEU A 47 -37.35 -0.42 17.97
CA LEU A 47 -36.86 0.57 18.95
C LEU A 47 -37.04 2.01 18.48
N SER A 48 -37.31 2.21 17.19
CA SER A 48 -37.55 3.51 16.57
C SER A 48 -39.04 3.77 16.34
N ASP A 49 -39.89 2.77 16.60
CA ASP A 49 -41.34 2.84 16.40
C ASP A 49 -42.05 3.49 17.59
N LYS A 50 -42.56 4.70 17.37
CA LYS A 50 -43.31 5.48 18.38
C LYS A 50 -44.56 4.77 18.91
N SER A 51 -45.12 3.81 18.17
CA SER A 51 -46.27 3.03 18.62
C SER A 51 -45.92 2.00 19.71
N LEU A 52 -44.66 1.55 19.75
CA LEU A 52 -44.15 0.56 20.69
C LEU A 52 -43.50 1.18 21.93
N ASP A 53 -43.22 2.49 21.93
CA ASP A 53 -42.67 3.25 23.07
C ASP A 53 -43.36 2.96 24.42
N PRO A 54 -44.70 2.91 24.53
CA PRO A 54 -45.37 2.60 25.79
C PRO A 54 -45.09 1.18 26.29
N ALA A 55 -45.01 0.20 25.38
CA ALA A 55 -44.70 -1.19 25.68
C ALA A 55 -43.23 -1.36 26.10
N ILE A 56 -42.32 -0.70 25.39
CA ILE A 56 -40.89 -0.66 25.73
C ILE A 56 -40.71 -0.05 27.13
N LYS A 57 -41.34 1.09 27.42
CA LYS A 57 -41.30 1.72 28.76
C LYS A 57 -41.86 0.81 29.86
N ALA A 58 -42.90 0.02 29.57
CA ALA A 58 -43.49 -0.92 30.52
C ALA A 58 -42.58 -2.13 30.81
N ILE A 59 -41.93 -2.69 29.78
CA ILE A 59 -40.94 -3.78 29.90
C ILE A 59 -39.73 -3.30 30.69
N VAL A 60 -39.21 -2.11 30.36
CA VAL A 60 -38.08 -1.47 31.05
C VAL A 60 -38.37 -1.25 32.55
N LYS A 61 -39.61 -0.93 32.92
CA LYS A 61 -40.00 -0.72 34.32
C LYS A 61 -40.05 -2.02 35.14
N LYS A 62 -40.13 -3.19 34.50
CA LYS A 62 -40.21 -4.52 35.15
C LYS A 62 -38.89 -5.29 35.21
N PHE A 63 -37.79 -4.71 34.72
CA PHE A 63 -36.45 -5.30 34.74
C PHE A 63 -35.72 -5.03 36.08
N PRO A 64 -34.81 -5.90 36.60
CA PRO A 64 -34.44 -7.26 36.20
C PRO A 64 -35.19 -8.27 37.03
N VAL A 65 -35.99 -9.14 36.42
CA VAL A 65 -36.35 -10.39 37.09
C VAL A 65 -35.62 -11.48 36.32
N THR A 66 -34.43 -11.82 36.78
CA THR A 66 -33.62 -12.92 36.23
C THR A 66 -33.09 -13.80 37.36
N ASP A 67 -33.73 -14.97 37.52
CA ASP A 67 -33.24 -16.10 38.33
C ASP A 67 -32.11 -16.84 37.58
N THR A 68 -30.99 -16.17 37.32
CA THR A 68 -29.84 -16.79 36.63
C THR A 68 -28.70 -17.04 37.59
N LYS A 69 -28.32 -18.32 37.77
CA LYS A 69 -27.06 -18.70 38.42
C LYS A 69 -25.88 -18.12 37.65
N ASP A 70 -25.05 -17.32 38.31
CA ASP A 70 -23.85 -16.72 37.74
C ASP A 70 -22.63 -17.63 37.99
N ASN A 71 -22.18 -18.31 36.93
CA ASN A 71 -21.03 -19.23 36.97
C ASN A 71 -19.72 -18.51 37.35
N THR A 72 -19.57 -17.23 37.01
CA THR A 72 -18.37 -16.45 37.37
C THR A 72 -18.37 -16.21 38.88
N SER A 73 -19.49 -15.78 39.45
CA SER A 73 -19.64 -15.59 40.90
C SER A 73 -19.47 -16.90 41.69
N GLU A 74 -19.97 -18.02 41.16
CA GLU A 74 -19.78 -19.36 41.75
C GLU A 74 -18.30 -19.75 41.80
N LEU A 75 -17.58 -19.62 40.68
CA LEU A 75 -16.14 -19.93 40.62
C LEU A 75 -15.32 -19.02 41.55
N LEU A 76 -15.60 -17.72 41.60
CA LEU A 76 -14.90 -16.80 42.51
C LEU A 76 -15.14 -17.17 43.98
N THR A 77 -16.36 -17.62 44.31
CA THR A 77 -16.70 -18.11 45.66
C THR A 77 -15.92 -19.39 46.00
N GLU A 78 -15.79 -20.30 45.04
CA GLU A 78 -15.02 -21.54 45.17
C GLU A 78 -13.52 -21.24 45.37
N ILE A 79 -12.94 -20.31 44.61
CA ILE A 79 -11.54 -19.89 44.75
C ILE A 79 -11.27 -19.30 46.15
N ASP A 80 -12.16 -18.45 46.66
CA ASP A 80 -12.04 -17.88 47.99
C ASP A 80 -12.13 -18.95 49.08
N ALA A 81 -13.09 -19.87 48.96
CA ALA A 81 -13.31 -20.96 49.92
C ALA A 81 -12.10 -21.91 50.01
N ASN A 82 -11.37 -22.09 48.90
CA ASN A 82 -10.18 -22.94 48.82
C ASN A 82 -8.87 -22.22 49.17
N PHE A 83 -8.92 -20.94 49.54
CA PHE A 83 -7.73 -20.18 49.94
C PHE A 83 -6.59 -20.21 48.90
N VAL A 84 -6.92 -20.22 47.60
CA VAL A 84 -5.95 -20.34 46.50
C VAL A 84 -4.88 -19.24 46.59
N HIS A 85 -3.62 -19.62 46.50
CA HIS A 85 -2.48 -18.71 46.43
C HIS A 85 -2.26 -18.26 44.98
N PHE A 86 -2.17 -16.95 44.76
CA PHE A 86 -1.91 -16.37 43.44
C PHE A 86 -0.63 -15.56 43.49
N ASP A 87 0.32 -15.90 42.61
CA ASP A 87 1.57 -15.18 42.40
C ASP A 87 1.98 -15.33 40.94
N ILE A 88 1.94 -14.23 40.18
CA ILE A 88 2.25 -14.22 38.74
C ILE A 88 3.69 -14.69 38.44
N THR A 89 4.58 -14.64 39.42
CA THR A 89 5.97 -15.10 39.33
C THR A 89 6.15 -16.59 39.64
N LEU A 90 5.08 -17.28 40.03
CA LEU A 90 5.08 -18.72 40.33
C LEU A 90 4.05 -19.46 39.46
N ASN A 91 2.76 -19.24 39.72
CA ASN A 91 1.66 -19.87 39.01
C ASN A 91 1.07 -18.91 37.97
N TYR A 92 1.91 -18.56 36.98
CA TYR A 92 1.61 -17.58 35.94
C TYR A 92 0.26 -17.83 35.25
N GLY A 93 0.03 -19.05 34.76
CA GLY A 93 -1.18 -19.40 34.01
C GLY A 93 -2.45 -19.22 34.85
N LEU A 94 -2.42 -19.72 36.08
CA LEU A 94 -3.52 -19.62 37.03
C LEU A 94 -3.80 -18.16 37.43
N THR A 95 -2.76 -17.41 37.80
CA THR A 95 -2.89 -16.01 38.24
C THR A 95 -3.33 -15.09 37.10
N LYS A 96 -2.76 -15.25 35.91
CA LYS A 96 -3.18 -14.50 34.72
C LYS A 96 -4.65 -14.76 34.40
N SER A 97 -5.08 -16.02 34.29
CA SER A 97 -6.47 -16.35 33.97
C SER A 97 -7.46 -15.87 35.04
N TYR A 98 -7.07 -15.84 36.30
CA TYR A 98 -7.89 -15.28 37.38
C TYR A 98 -8.07 -13.76 37.24
N LEU A 99 -6.98 -13.02 37.03
CA LEU A 99 -7.03 -11.56 36.84
C LEU A 99 -7.76 -11.17 35.54
N ASP A 100 -7.54 -11.92 34.46
CA ASP A 100 -8.25 -11.76 33.19
C ASP A 100 -9.75 -11.97 33.36
N LEU A 101 -10.18 -12.98 34.12
CA LEU A 101 -11.61 -13.24 34.33
C LEU A 101 -12.28 -12.08 35.08
N ILE A 102 -11.62 -11.55 36.11
CA ILE A 102 -12.12 -10.41 36.89
C ILE A 102 -12.27 -9.17 36.00
N VAL A 103 -11.23 -8.84 35.23
CA VAL A 103 -11.27 -7.66 34.34
C VAL A 103 -12.24 -7.85 33.19
N THR A 104 -12.32 -9.05 32.62
CA THR A 104 -13.28 -9.39 31.55
C THR A 104 -14.71 -9.24 32.06
N TYR A 105 -15.00 -9.77 33.25
CA TYR A 105 -16.30 -9.62 33.89
C TYR A 105 -16.64 -8.14 34.16
N ALA A 106 -15.70 -7.36 34.71
CA ALA A 106 -15.90 -5.93 34.95
C ALA A 106 -16.13 -5.16 33.64
N THR A 107 -15.32 -5.44 32.62
CA THR A 107 -15.42 -4.83 31.28
C THR A 107 -16.75 -5.14 30.63
N LEU A 108 -17.20 -6.40 30.70
CA LEU A 108 -18.50 -6.85 30.21
C LEU A 108 -19.61 -6.04 30.87
N MET A 109 -19.64 -5.97 32.20
CA MET A 109 -20.68 -5.22 32.93
C MET A 109 -20.67 -3.72 32.59
N MET A 110 -19.49 -3.12 32.43
CA MET A 110 -19.36 -1.73 32.00
C MET A 110 -19.84 -1.50 30.57
N LEU A 111 -19.58 -2.43 29.65
CA LEU A 111 -20.01 -2.34 28.26
C LEU A 111 -21.52 -2.50 28.13
N VAL A 112 -22.11 -3.47 28.85
CA VAL A 112 -23.57 -3.64 28.93
C VAL A 112 -24.20 -2.35 29.47
N ALA A 113 -23.57 -1.69 30.47
CA ALA A 113 -24.07 -0.44 31.04
C ALA A 113 -24.01 0.76 30.07
N ARG A 114 -23.41 0.60 28.89
CA ARG A 114 -23.29 1.64 27.86
C ARG A 114 -24.20 1.42 26.66
N VAL A 115 -24.96 0.34 26.61
CA VAL A 115 -25.99 0.14 25.58
C VAL A 115 -27.13 1.13 25.82
N GLU A 116 -27.60 1.85 24.80
CA GLU A 116 -28.75 2.76 24.95
C GLU A 116 -30.03 1.94 25.28
N ASP A 117 -30.95 2.48 26.10
CA ASP A 117 -32.10 1.79 26.73
C ASP A 117 -31.79 0.76 27.86
N ARG A 118 -30.59 0.84 28.45
CA ARG A 118 -30.06 0.10 29.63
C ARG A 118 -30.75 0.21 31.00
N LYS A 119 -31.99 0.71 31.16
CA LYS A 119 -32.57 0.81 32.54
C LYS A 119 -32.71 -0.56 33.24
N ALA A 120 -32.52 -1.61 32.45
CA ALA A 120 -32.25 -2.98 32.83
C ALA A 120 -30.89 -3.27 33.54
N VAL A 121 -29.81 -2.61 33.15
CA VAL A 121 -28.42 -3.04 33.41
C VAL A 121 -27.86 -2.56 34.76
N LEU A 122 -28.50 -1.55 35.36
CA LEU A 122 -28.17 -1.12 36.72
C LEU A 122 -28.28 -2.26 37.75
N GLY A 123 -29.09 -3.30 37.49
CA GLY A 123 -29.14 -4.51 38.29
C GLY A 123 -27.89 -5.40 38.19
N LEU A 124 -27.26 -5.49 37.02
CA LEU A 124 -26.03 -6.27 36.79
C LEU A 124 -24.77 -5.55 37.29
N TYR A 125 -24.73 -4.22 37.16
CA TYR A 125 -23.70 -3.40 37.81
C TYR A 125 -23.82 -3.46 39.34
N ASN A 126 -25.05 -3.41 39.87
CA ASN A 126 -25.29 -3.65 41.29
C ASN A 126 -24.94 -5.08 41.71
N HIS A 127 -25.08 -6.10 40.85
CA HIS A 127 -24.67 -7.48 41.18
C HIS A 127 -23.14 -7.66 41.22
N ALA A 128 -22.40 -7.04 40.29
CA ALA A 128 -20.94 -6.95 40.35
C ALA A 128 -20.47 -6.12 41.57
N PHE A 129 -21.23 -5.11 41.97
CA PHE A 129 -21.01 -4.29 43.17
C PHE A 129 -21.44 -4.98 44.48
N GLU A 130 -22.42 -5.89 44.44
CA GLU A 130 -22.96 -6.68 45.56
C GLU A 130 -22.04 -7.82 45.99
N MET A 131 -20.91 -8.03 45.30
CA MET A 131 -19.72 -8.72 45.87
C MET A 131 -19.09 -7.98 47.07
N LYS A 132 -19.82 -7.02 47.64
CA LYS A 132 -19.50 -6.06 48.71
C LYS A 132 -19.06 -6.66 50.05
N ASN A 133 -19.22 -7.96 50.28
CA ASN A 133 -18.97 -8.57 51.59
C ASN A 133 -17.91 -9.68 51.53
N GLY A 134 -16.62 -9.30 51.51
CA GLY A 134 -15.54 -10.15 52.06
C GLY A 134 -14.46 -10.70 51.10
N ARG A 135 -14.55 -10.48 49.79
CA ARG A 135 -13.77 -11.23 48.77
C ARG A 135 -12.50 -10.54 48.23
N GLY A 136 -12.21 -9.31 48.67
CA GLY A 136 -11.13 -8.49 48.11
C GLY A 136 -9.70 -8.94 48.40
N LEU A 137 -9.49 -9.88 49.34
CA LEU A 137 -8.15 -10.26 49.79
C LEU A 137 -7.36 -11.03 48.72
N ARG A 138 -7.98 -11.99 48.02
CA ARG A 138 -7.30 -12.80 46.99
C ARG A 138 -6.94 -12.01 45.75
N VAL A 139 -7.85 -11.13 45.31
CA VAL A 139 -7.58 -10.17 44.24
C VAL A 139 -6.40 -9.27 44.61
N SER A 140 -6.37 -8.75 45.84
CA SER A 140 -5.26 -7.92 46.32
C SER A 140 -3.93 -8.69 46.32
N THR A 141 -3.88 -9.93 46.79
CA THR A 141 -2.67 -10.76 46.74
C THR A 141 -2.19 -11.01 45.31
N ALA A 142 -3.09 -11.36 44.40
CA ALA A 142 -2.75 -11.54 42.98
C ALA A 142 -2.19 -10.24 42.36
N LEU A 143 -2.81 -9.08 42.65
CA LEU A 143 -2.36 -7.78 42.17
C LEU A 143 -1.01 -7.35 42.76
N GLN A 144 -0.74 -7.66 44.03
CA GLN A 144 0.55 -7.36 44.64
C GLN A 144 1.70 -8.08 43.93
N SER A 145 1.48 -9.29 43.42
CA SER A 145 2.50 -10.03 42.65
C SER A 145 2.89 -9.35 41.33
N VAL A 146 2.02 -8.51 40.75
CA VAL A 146 2.33 -7.77 39.51
C VAL A 146 2.98 -6.40 39.74
N HIS A 147 3.11 -5.94 40.99
CA HIS A 147 3.62 -4.61 41.31
C HIS A 147 5.04 -4.36 40.79
N ASP A 148 5.97 -5.24 41.13
CA ASP A 148 7.38 -5.09 40.75
C ASP A 148 7.56 -5.19 39.23
N ILE A 149 6.73 -6.02 38.58
CA ILE A 149 6.70 -6.18 37.12
C ILE A 149 6.18 -4.91 36.45
N TYR A 150 5.09 -4.33 36.96
CA TYR A 150 4.54 -3.10 36.43
C TYR A 150 5.55 -1.95 36.56
N LEU A 151 6.20 -1.80 37.72
CA LEU A 151 7.19 -0.76 37.96
C LEU A 151 8.43 -0.91 37.08
N ARG A 152 8.97 -2.13 36.93
CA ARG A 152 10.17 -2.36 36.11
C ARG A 152 9.92 -2.19 34.61
N ARG A 153 8.71 -2.51 34.14
CA ARG A 153 8.32 -2.37 32.72
C ARG A 153 7.86 -0.95 32.39
N ASN A 154 7.23 -0.25 33.33
CA ASN A 154 6.72 1.11 33.15
C ASN A 154 7.77 2.19 33.51
N ILE A 155 8.93 2.11 32.88
CA ILE A 155 10.06 3.04 33.07
C ILE A 155 10.26 3.93 31.86
N THR A 156 10.83 5.12 32.02
CA THR A 156 10.95 6.12 30.95
C THR A 156 11.88 5.67 29.82
N ALA A 157 11.77 6.29 28.64
CA ALA A 157 12.67 6.00 27.51
C ALA A 157 14.16 6.21 27.87
N GLU A 158 14.46 7.19 28.74
CA GLU A 158 15.82 7.41 29.22
C GLU A 158 16.33 6.26 30.08
N GLN A 159 15.47 5.72 30.94
CA GLN A 159 15.80 4.55 31.75
C GLN A 159 15.98 3.30 30.87
N TRP A 160 15.20 3.13 29.79
CA TRP A 160 15.43 2.06 28.80
C TRP A 160 16.82 2.15 28.17
N ARG A 161 17.28 3.35 27.79
CA ARG A 161 18.62 3.53 27.20
C ARG A 161 19.73 3.22 28.20
N GLN A 162 19.59 3.66 29.45
CA GLN A 162 20.57 3.40 30.50
C GLN A 162 20.66 1.90 30.84
N SER A 163 19.54 1.20 30.81
CA SER A 163 19.45 -0.23 31.13
C SER A 163 19.69 -1.16 29.94
N GLN A 164 19.69 -0.63 28.71
CA GLN A 164 19.91 -1.37 27.47
C GLN A 164 19.04 -2.65 27.34
N ILE A 165 17.79 -2.63 27.84
CA ILE A 165 16.93 -3.81 28.05
C ILE A 165 16.75 -4.70 26.80
N ILE A 166 16.71 -4.09 25.62
CA ILE A 166 16.48 -4.78 24.35
C ILE A 166 17.76 -4.93 23.50
N SER A 167 18.92 -4.53 24.03
CA SER A 167 20.17 -4.52 23.27
C SER A 167 20.91 -5.85 23.39
N ILE A 168 20.99 -6.58 22.28
CA ILE A 168 21.75 -7.84 22.18
C ILE A 168 23.25 -7.61 21.99
N ILE A 169 23.64 -6.46 21.43
CA ILE A 169 25.05 -6.08 21.22
C ILE A 169 25.70 -5.39 22.43
N SER A 170 24.93 -5.11 23.48
CA SER A 170 25.45 -4.50 24.72
C SER A 170 26.54 -5.35 25.37
N VAL A 171 26.41 -6.68 25.27
CA VAL A 171 27.38 -7.66 25.77
C VAL A 171 27.62 -8.75 24.70
N PRO A 172 28.53 -8.54 23.72
CA PRO A 172 28.73 -9.45 22.59
C PRO A 172 29.06 -10.90 22.96
N VAL A 173 29.69 -11.11 24.12
CA VAL A 173 30.04 -12.46 24.62
C VAL A 173 28.81 -13.28 25.01
N GLN A 174 27.69 -12.61 25.34
CA GLN A 174 26.45 -13.26 25.75
C GLN A 174 25.50 -13.54 24.58
N MET A 175 25.84 -13.18 23.33
CA MET A 175 24.96 -13.37 22.17
C MET A 175 24.58 -14.83 21.89
N LEU A 176 25.41 -15.79 22.30
CA LEU A 176 25.15 -17.23 22.14
C LEU A 176 24.45 -17.83 23.36
N ASN A 177 24.34 -17.10 24.47
CA ASN A 177 23.70 -17.60 25.67
C ASN A 177 22.21 -17.30 25.61
N PRO A 178 21.34 -18.29 25.90
CA PRO A 178 19.92 -18.04 25.97
C PRO A 178 19.63 -17.03 27.09
N VAL A 179 18.77 -16.06 26.82
CA VAL A 179 18.28 -15.11 27.81
C VAL A 179 17.32 -15.85 28.74
N THR A 180 17.75 -16.07 29.98
CA THR A 180 16.97 -16.78 30.99
C THR A 180 16.07 -15.82 31.75
N SER A 181 14.80 -16.19 31.92
CA SER A 181 13.88 -15.56 32.86
C SER A 181 13.25 -16.65 33.73
N ASP A 182 13.03 -16.34 35.01
CA ASP A 182 12.33 -17.25 35.92
C ASP A 182 10.89 -17.51 35.45
N VAL A 183 10.27 -16.51 34.81
CA VAL A 183 8.93 -16.61 34.20
C VAL A 183 8.93 -15.86 32.86
N PRO A 184 9.36 -16.52 31.76
CA PRO A 184 9.43 -15.88 30.44
C PRO A 184 8.14 -15.18 30.00
N PRO A 185 6.93 -15.73 30.24
CA PRO A 185 5.66 -15.08 29.88
C PRO A 185 5.39 -13.71 30.52
N VAL A 186 6.12 -13.34 31.58
CA VAL A 186 6.01 -12.02 32.21
C VAL A 186 6.78 -10.96 31.42
N GLU A 187 7.87 -11.33 30.73
CA GLU A 187 8.73 -10.38 30.01
C GLU A 187 8.02 -9.75 28.81
N TYR A 188 7.14 -10.50 28.15
CA TYR A 188 6.34 -10.04 27.01
C TYR A 188 4.84 -9.89 27.36
N LEU A 189 4.46 -9.94 28.64
CA LEU A 189 3.09 -9.62 29.06
C LEU A 189 2.80 -8.15 28.75
N SER A 190 1.63 -7.89 28.13
CA SER A 190 1.19 -6.54 27.77
C SER A 190 1.12 -5.64 29.00
N LEU A 191 1.75 -4.47 28.91
CA LEU A 191 1.71 -3.44 29.95
C LEU A 191 0.29 -2.89 30.11
N GLU A 192 -0.48 -2.79 29.03
CA GLU A 192 -1.90 -2.38 29.07
C GLU A 192 -2.74 -3.38 29.88
N THR A 193 -2.51 -4.68 29.69
CA THR A 193 -3.20 -5.72 30.47
C THR A 193 -2.92 -5.59 31.96
N ILE A 194 -1.65 -5.43 32.34
CA ILE A 194 -1.26 -5.24 33.75
C ILE A 194 -1.89 -3.95 34.30
N GLN A 195 -1.87 -2.86 33.52
CA GLN A 195 -2.51 -1.61 33.91
C GLN A 195 -4.02 -1.80 34.16
N LYS A 196 -4.73 -2.51 33.27
CA LYS A 196 -6.17 -2.82 33.44
C LYS A 196 -6.42 -3.65 34.69
N TRP A 197 -5.58 -4.66 34.98
CA TRP A 197 -5.67 -5.43 36.22
C TRP A 197 -5.54 -4.54 37.45
N ILE A 198 -4.55 -3.65 37.51
CA ILE A 198 -4.34 -2.74 38.63
C ILE A 198 -5.50 -1.74 38.76
N LEU A 199 -5.90 -1.10 37.66
CA LEU A 199 -6.95 -0.08 37.65
C LEU A 199 -8.31 -0.64 38.07
N PHE A 200 -8.78 -1.70 37.40
CA PHE A 200 -10.09 -2.28 37.72
C PHE A 200 -10.04 -3.13 38.97
N GLY A 201 -9.01 -3.96 39.15
CA GLY A 201 -8.88 -4.84 40.29
C GLY A 201 -8.88 -4.10 41.63
N TYR A 202 -8.04 -3.07 41.78
CA TYR A 202 -8.03 -2.28 43.03
C TYR A 202 -9.26 -1.40 43.22
N THR A 203 -9.90 -0.96 42.14
CA THR A 203 -11.18 -0.23 42.25
C THR A 203 -12.32 -1.17 42.70
N LEU A 204 -12.31 -2.43 42.25
CA LEU A 204 -13.27 -3.45 42.70
C LEU A 204 -13.00 -3.88 44.14
N CYS A 205 -11.73 -4.00 44.55
CA CYS A 205 -11.34 -4.27 45.94
C CYS A 205 -10.98 -2.99 46.72
N HIS A 206 -11.78 -1.93 46.54
CA HIS A 206 -11.51 -0.58 47.08
C HIS A 206 -11.20 -0.51 48.59
N GLN A 207 -11.64 -1.49 49.38
CA GLN A 207 -11.31 -1.62 50.81
C GLN A 207 -9.79 -1.75 51.05
N GLN A 208 -9.06 -2.34 50.10
CA GLN A 208 -7.62 -2.58 50.15
C GLN A 208 -6.81 -1.34 49.74
N LEU A 209 -7.44 -0.34 49.11
CA LEU A 209 -6.79 0.92 48.73
C LEU A 209 -6.30 1.72 49.93
N ALA A 210 -6.67 1.38 51.17
CA ALA A 210 -6.11 2.01 52.36
C ALA A 210 -4.71 1.50 52.73
N MET A 211 -4.28 0.36 52.17
CA MET A 211 -2.99 -0.25 52.49
C MET A 211 -1.80 0.54 51.92
N PRO A 212 -0.68 0.62 52.66
CA PRO A 212 0.59 1.15 52.15
C PRO A 212 1.07 0.34 50.92
N GLY A 213 1.69 1.01 49.94
CA GLY A 213 2.17 0.38 48.70
C GLY A 213 1.07 0.14 47.65
N VAL A 214 -0.11 -0.34 48.06
CA VAL A 214 -1.28 -0.51 47.16
C VAL A 214 -1.78 0.85 46.64
N THR A 215 -1.86 1.86 47.53
CA THR A 215 -2.29 3.21 47.13
C THR A 215 -1.34 3.81 46.09
N ASP A 216 -0.03 3.64 46.29
CA ASP A 216 0.98 4.24 45.44
C ASP A 216 1.00 3.56 44.07
N MET A 217 0.91 2.22 44.02
CA MET A 217 0.80 1.48 42.76
C MET A 217 -0.43 1.89 41.96
N TRP A 218 -1.60 1.97 42.61
CA TRP A 218 -2.83 2.39 41.96
C TRP A 218 -2.71 3.82 41.44
N ARG A 219 -2.06 4.73 42.18
CA ARG A 219 -1.77 6.09 41.70
C ARG A 219 -0.85 6.09 40.49
N THR A 220 0.21 5.27 40.47
CA THR A 220 1.10 5.14 39.30
C THR A 220 0.33 4.65 38.07
N ALA A 221 -0.56 3.67 38.21
CA ALA A 221 -1.41 3.23 37.12
C ALA A 221 -2.41 4.31 36.64
N LEU A 222 -2.94 5.13 37.57
CA LEU A 222 -3.81 6.27 37.25
C LEU A 222 -3.07 7.42 36.55
N GLN A 223 -1.74 7.53 36.70
CA GLN A 223 -0.93 8.52 36.02
C GLN A 223 -0.57 8.09 34.58
N ASP A 224 -0.77 6.81 34.23
CA ASP A 224 -0.30 6.23 32.98
C ASP A 224 -1.32 6.36 31.83
N GLY A 225 -1.73 7.59 31.55
CA GLY A 225 -2.78 7.93 30.57
C GLY A 225 -4.10 8.35 31.23
N TYR A 226 -5.04 8.83 30.43
CA TYR A 226 -6.35 9.31 30.91
C TYR A 226 -7.53 8.46 30.44
N CYS A 227 -7.25 7.47 29.61
CA CYS A 227 -8.24 6.56 29.07
C CYS A 227 -7.66 5.16 28.88
N VAL A 228 -8.52 4.14 28.98
CA VAL A 228 -8.15 2.74 28.74
C VAL A 228 -9.20 2.05 27.88
N THR A 229 -8.78 1.07 27.10
CA THR A 229 -9.65 0.29 26.24
C THR A 229 -10.48 -0.68 27.08
N LEU A 230 -11.81 -0.57 27.00
CA LEU A 230 -12.70 -1.64 27.47
C LEU A 230 -12.60 -2.79 26.47
N TYR A 231 -12.98 -2.54 25.22
CA TYR A 231 -12.90 -3.48 24.12
C TYR A 231 -12.91 -2.76 22.78
N ARG A 232 -11.95 -3.05 21.89
CA ARG A 232 -11.79 -2.40 20.57
C ARG A 232 -11.74 -0.88 20.68
N ASP A 233 -12.66 -0.16 20.03
CA ASP A 233 -12.74 1.30 20.07
C ASP A 233 -13.59 1.84 21.24
N GLU A 234 -14.13 0.98 22.11
CA GLU A 234 -14.85 1.40 23.31
C GLU A 234 -13.89 1.72 24.44
N ILE A 235 -13.78 3.02 24.75
CA ILE A 235 -12.82 3.55 25.71
C ILE A 235 -13.52 4.03 26.99
N ILE A 236 -12.85 3.88 28.14
CA ILE A 236 -13.29 4.48 29.41
C ILE A 236 -12.33 5.57 29.89
N MET A 237 -12.90 6.73 30.21
CA MET A 237 -12.24 7.82 30.92
C MET A 237 -12.24 7.51 32.42
N PHE A 238 -11.32 6.64 32.83
CA PHE A 238 -11.39 5.97 34.13
C PHE A 238 -11.30 6.93 35.33
N HIS A 239 -10.60 8.06 35.24
CA HIS A 239 -10.57 9.04 36.34
C HIS A 239 -11.97 9.54 36.70
N LYS A 240 -12.77 9.91 35.69
CA LYS A 240 -14.13 10.43 35.92
C LYS A 240 -15.05 9.34 36.48
N GLU A 241 -14.99 8.15 35.92
CA GLU A 241 -15.85 7.04 36.34
C GLU A 241 -15.50 6.53 37.74
N PHE A 242 -14.20 6.41 38.06
CA PHE A 242 -13.75 6.01 39.40
C PHE A 242 -14.04 7.10 40.43
N GLN A 243 -13.91 8.37 40.06
CA GLN A 243 -14.32 9.48 40.94
C GLN A 243 -15.82 9.39 41.25
N ASN A 244 -16.68 9.24 40.25
CA ASN A 244 -18.13 9.12 40.46
C ASN A 244 -18.49 7.92 41.35
N LEU A 245 -17.78 6.80 41.21
CA LEU A 245 -17.98 5.61 42.03
C LEU A 245 -17.60 5.85 43.50
N LEU A 246 -16.43 6.44 43.76
CA LEU A 246 -15.90 6.61 45.11
C LEU A 246 -16.50 7.81 45.86
N ASP A 247 -16.94 8.86 45.16
CA ASP A 247 -17.53 10.06 45.77
C ASP A 247 -18.85 9.73 46.51
N GLY A 248 -19.58 8.70 46.05
CA GLY A 248 -20.78 8.19 46.72
C GLY A 248 -20.52 7.37 48.00
N MET A 249 -19.27 7.08 48.36
CA MET A 249 -18.91 6.22 49.49
C MET A 249 -18.30 6.98 50.67
N LYS A 250 -18.79 6.72 51.89
CA LYS A 250 -18.21 7.29 53.11
C LYS A 250 -16.75 6.84 53.31
N GLY A 251 -15.84 7.78 53.56
CA GLY A 251 -14.42 7.52 53.86
C GLY A 251 -13.46 7.61 52.68
N TYR A 252 -13.93 7.90 51.46
CA TYR A 252 -13.10 7.87 50.24
C TYR A 252 -12.68 9.26 49.71
N SER A 253 -12.96 10.35 50.42
CA SER A 253 -12.62 11.71 49.96
C SER A 253 -11.12 11.91 49.65
N LYS A 254 -10.23 11.24 50.40
CA LYS A 254 -8.78 11.26 50.11
C LYS A 254 -8.46 10.56 48.78
N ARG A 255 -9.14 9.45 48.47
CA ARG A 255 -8.97 8.69 47.23
C ARG A 255 -9.52 9.44 46.02
N VAL A 256 -10.62 10.16 46.20
CA VAL A 256 -11.14 11.10 45.19
C VAL A 256 -10.11 12.18 44.86
N LYS A 257 -9.42 12.73 45.87
CA LYS A 257 -8.32 13.67 45.65
C LYS A 257 -7.13 13.02 44.93
N ASP A 258 -6.73 11.80 45.32
CA ASP A 258 -5.67 11.05 44.63
C ASP A 258 -5.98 10.88 43.12
N ILE A 259 -7.25 10.61 42.76
CA ILE A 259 -7.70 10.50 41.36
C ILE A 259 -7.56 11.85 40.63
N GLN A 260 -7.98 12.95 41.25
CA GLN A 260 -7.91 14.30 40.66
C GLN A 260 -6.46 14.74 40.41
N ASP A 261 -5.57 14.45 41.37
CA ASP A 261 -4.14 14.74 41.26
C ASP A 261 -3.50 13.91 40.14
N ALA A 262 -3.82 12.60 40.07
CA ALA A 262 -3.32 11.71 39.02
C ALA A 262 -3.83 12.10 37.63
N ALA A 263 -5.10 12.49 37.49
CA ALA A 263 -5.68 12.97 36.23
C ALA A 263 -4.93 14.19 35.68
N THR A 264 -4.48 15.08 36.58
CA THR A 264 -3.71 16.27 36.21
C THR A 264 -2.33 15.90 35.68
N GLN A 265 -1.70 14.86 36.24
CA GLN A 265 -0.35 14.41 35.87
C GLN A 265 -0.33 13.53 34.61
N ALA A 266 -1.36 12.72 34.39
CA ALA A 266 -1.49 11.83 33.24
C ALA A 266 -1.45 12.57 31.90
N VAL A 267 -1.96 13.80 31.87
CA VAL A 267 -1.96 14.69 30.70
C VAL A 267 -0.55 15.20 30.34
N THR A 268 0.39 15.22 31.27
CA THR A 268 1.73 15.84 31.09
C THR A 268 2.83 14.81 30.82
N LEU A 269 2.69 13.56 31.28
CA LEU A 269 3.80 12.61 31.38
C LEU A 269 4.15 11.89 30.06
N ARG A 270 3.18 11.62 29.18
CA ARG A 270 3.42 10.83 27.95
C ARG A 270 3.43 11.62 26.64
N SER A 271 3.07 12.90 26.63
CA SER A 271 3.26 13.75 25.43
C SER A 271 4.74 13.91 25.04
N ASN A 272 5.66 13.60 25.96
CA ASN A 272 7.11 13.69 25.74
C ASN A 272 7.79 12.33 25.50
N SER A 273 7.09 11.20 25.63
CA SER A 273 7.71 9.86 25.56
C SER A 273 7.68 9.29 24.15
N GLN A 274 8.61 9.78 23.34
CA GLN A 274 9.09 9.18 22.10
C GLN A 274 9.79 7.81 22.38
N ARG A 275 9.09 6.82 22.95
CA ARG A 275 9.61 5.45 23.13
C ARG A 275 9.59 4.68 21.80
N ALA A 276 8.56 4.90 20.99
CA ALA A 276 8.37 4.33 19.66
C ALA A 276 9.51 4.70 18.69
N SER A 277 9.98 5.94 18.73
CA SER A 277 10.99 6.48 17.80
C SER A 277 12.43 6.00 18.02
N GLN A 278 12.64 5.12 19.02
CA GLN A 278 13.96 4.69 19.51
C GLN A 278 14.21 3.19 19.38
N LEU A 279 13.23 2.42 18.90
CA LEU A 279 13.40 1.03 18.51
C LEU A 279 14.09 1.03 17.13
N SER A 280 15.41 0.85 17.09
CA SER A 280 16.19 0.77 15.83
C SER A 280 16.46 -0.68 15.42
N SER A 281 16.50 -0.92 14.10
CA SER A 281 16.75 -2.21 13.42
C SER A 281 17.96 -2.97 13.95
N ASP A 282 19.03 -2.25 14.30
CA ASP A 282 20.32 -2.84 14.69
C ASP A 282 20.30 -3.59 16.03
N SER A 283 19.17 -3.56 16.75
CA SER A 283 19.02 -4.13 18.09
C SER A 283 18.29 -5.48 18.12
N LEU A 284 17.74 -5.96 17.00
CA LEU A 284 16.69 -6.99 16.98
C LEU A 284 17.12 -8.36 16.45
N GLU A 285 18.41 -8.56 16.16
CA GLU A 285 18.98 -9.87 15.87
C GLU A 285 19.47 -10.53 17.18
N GLY A 286 18.58 -11.23 17.88
CA GLY A 286 18.99 -11.98 19.06
C GLY A 286 17.91 -12.87 19.63
N ASP A 287 18.08 -13.24 20.89
CA ASP A 287 17.25 -14.23 21.57
C ASP A 287 15.75 -13.95 21.42
N ILE A 288 14.99 -14.99 21.13
CA ILE A 288 13.55 -14.94 20.88
C ILE A 288 12.78 -14.26 22.02
N LEU A 289 13.21 -14.40 23.28
CA LEU A 289 12.52 -13.77 24.41
C LEU A 289 12.60 -12.24 24.34
N VAL A 290 13.76 -11.70 23.93
CA VAL A 290 13.97 -10.26 23.74
C VAL A 290 13.15 -9.75 22.56
N VAL A 291 13.08 -10.53 21.47
CA VAL A 291 12.27 -10.21 20.30
C VAL A 291 10.78 -10.11 20.67
N LEU A 292 10.25 -11.08 21.41
CA LEU A 292 8.85 -11.07 21.86
C LEU A 292 8.56 -9.91 22.82
N GLN A 293 9.49 -9.60 23.71
CA GLN A 293 9.39 -8.45 24.61
C GLN A 293 9.36 -7.13 23.82
N ALA A 294 10.26 -6.96 22.84
CA ALA A 294 10.31 -5.78 21.99
C ALA A 294 9.01 -5.60 21.19
N LEU A 295 8.49 -6.67 20.60
CA LEU A 295 7.20 -6.67 19.89
C LEU A 295 6.04 -6.27 20.81
N SER A 296 5.94 -6.87 22.01
CA SER A 296 4.90 -6.50 22.97
C SER A 296 4.98 -5.03 23.37
N MET A 297 6.19 -4.51 23.59
CA MET A 297 6.40 -3.11 23.95
C MET A 297 6.03 -2.17 22.81
N ALA A 298 6.45 -2.48 21.59
CA ALA A 298 6.11 -1.72 20.39
C ALA A 298 4.59 -1.66 20.19
N ARG A 299 3.91 -2.82 20.26
CA ARG A 299 2.46 -2.91 20.15
C ARG A 299 1.76 -2.10 21.25
N ASP A 300 2.16 -2.25 22.51
CA ASP A 300 1.53 -1.52 23.62
C ASP A 300 1.61 0.01 23.43
N GLU A 301 2.71 0.53 22.90
CA GLU A 301 2.84 1.96 22.59
C GLU A 301 1.96 2.38 21.40
N VAL A 302 1.82 1.55 20.36
CA VAL A 302 0.89 1.79 19.25
C VAL A 302 -0.56 1.83 19.76
N LEU A 303 -0.98 0.84 20.56
CA LEU A 303 -2.32 0.79 21.15
C LEU A 303 -2.58 1.99 22.07
N TRP A 304 -1.56 2.43 22.81
CA TRP A 304 -1.64 3.62 23.64
C TRP A 304 -1.82 4.89 22.81
N LEU A 305 -1.04 5.06 21.75
CA LEU A 305 -1.11 6.22 20.88
C LEU A 305 -2.49 6.33 20.22
N ILE A 306 -2.98 5.25 19.60
CA ILE A 306 -4.26 5.24 18.88
C ILE A 306 -5.41 5.69 19.80
N ARG A 307 -5.54 5.09 20.98
CA ARG A 307 -6.66 5.40 21.88
C ARG A 307 -6.62 6.84 22.40
N HIS A 308 -5.44 7.40 22.65
CA HIS A 308 -5.28 8.77 23.15
C HIS A 308 -5.38 9.81 22.03
N ALA A 309 -4.91 9.50 20.82
CA ALA A 309 -5.07 10.38 19.66
C ALA A 309 -6.55 10.52 19.26
N CYS A 310 -7.30 9.41 19.34
CA CYS A 310 -8.72 9.39 18.95
C CYS A 310 -9.69 9.79 20.07
N THR A 311 -9.23 9.98 21.31
CA THR A 311 -10.09 10.36 22.44
C THR A 311 -9.79 11.79 22.88
N PRO A 312 -10.80 12.67 22.97
CA PRO A 312 -10.55 14.03 23.41
C PRO A 312 -10.09 14.05 24.88
N PRO A 313 -9.11 14.92 25.23
CA PRO A 313 -8.63 15.05 26.59
C PRO A 313 -9.71 15.62 27.52
N PRO A 314 -9.63 15.37 28.84
CA PRO A 314 -10.59 15.88 29.80
C PRO A 314 -10.64 17.42 29.82
N LYS A 315 -11.84 18.00 29.99
CA LYS A 315 -12.09 19.45 29.96
C LYS A 315 -11.23 20.18 31.01
N GLY A 316 -10.42 21.16 30.57
CA GLY A 316 -9.68 22.07 31.46
C GLY A 316 -8.19 22.30 31.12
N LYS A 317 -7.60 21.49 30.23
CA LYS A 317 -6.23 21.70 29.70
C LYS A 317 -6.25 21.74 28.16
N LYS A 318 -5.52 22.71 27.58
CA LYS A 318 -5.27 22.78 26.13
C LYS A 318 -4.17 21.78 25.77
N LEU A 319 -4.52 20.52 25.55
CA LEU A 319 -3.69 19.61 24.75
C LEU A 319 -4.11 19.81 23.30
N ASN A 320 -3.16 20.05 22.41
CA ASN A 320 -3.45 20.12 20.98
C ASN A 320 -3.47 18.70 20.42
N GLN A 321 -4.37 18.41 19.47
CA GLN A 321 -4.36 17.10 18.80
C GLN A 321 -3.02 16.81 18.06
N GLU A 322 -2.28 17.87 17.72
CA GLU A 322 -0.93 17.79 17.16
C GLU A 322 0.08 17.12 18.11
N ASP A 323 -0.14 17.17 19.43
CA ASP A 323 0.74 16.55 20.44
C ASP A 323 0.71 15.01 20.38
N PHE A 324 -0.29 14.43 19.70
CA PHE A 324 -0.45 12.98 19.51
C PHE A 324 -0.07 12.53 18.08
N VAL A 325 0.58 13.37 17.28
CA VAL A 325 1.07 13.01 15.94
C VAL A 325 2.49 12.48 16.05
N ASP A 326 2.68 11.19 15.75
CA ASP A 326 4.00 10.57 15.67
C ASP A 326 4.39 10.33 14.20
N PHE A 327 5.35 11.12 13.70
CA PHE A 327 5.88 11.00 12.34
C PHE A 327 6.71 9.72 12.12
N LYS A 328 7.11 9.02 13.19
CA LYS A 328 7.89 7.78 13.13
C LYS A 328 7.05 6.53 13.40
N LEU A 329 5.75 6.67 13.68
CA LEU A 329 4.83 5.54 13.75
C LEU A 329 4.90 4.63 12.51
N PRO A 330 4.93 5.16 11.27
CA PRO A 330 5.22 4.38 10.06
C PRO A 330 6.37 3.37 10.18
N GLN A 331 7.52 3.87 10.64
CA GLN A 331 8.76 3.10 10.73
C GLN A 331 8.65 2.03 11.81
N LEU A 332 7.98 2.33 12.93
CA LEU A 332 7.73 1.35 13.98
C LEU A 332 6.84 0.21 13.48
N LEU A 333 5.78 0.52 12.73
CA LEU A 333 4.88 -0.49 12.17
C LEU A 333 5.62 -1.39 11.16
N LEU A 334 6.46 -0.81 10.30
CA LEU A 334 7.31 -1.59 9.40
C LEU A 334 8.22 -2.54 10.18
N PHE A 335 8.91 -2.07 11.23
CA PHE A 335 9.78 -2.94 12.03
C PHE A 335 9.03 -4.08 12.72
N ILE A 336 7.79 -3.85 13.18
CA ILE A 336 6.95 -4.93 13.71
C ILE A 336 6.74 -6.01 12.64
N GLU A 337 6.39 -5.64 11.40
CA GLU A 337 6.19 -6.59 10.30
C GLU A 337 7.48 -7.27 9.84
N GLU A 338 8.62 -6.57 9.82
CA GLU A 338 9.91 -7.18 9.46
C GLU A 338 10.29 -8.29 10.45
N ILE A 339 10.15 -8.05 11.75
CA ILE A 339 10.41 -9.06 12.78
C ILE A 339 9.45 -10.24 12.65
N ARG A 340 8.17 -9.96 12.41
CA ARG A 340 7.15 -11.00 12.19
C ARG A 340 7.52 -11.88 10.98
N GLY A 341 7.89 -11.26 9.86
CA GLY A 341 8.32 -11.94 8.64
C GLY A 341 9.58 -12.78 8.86
N MET A 342 10.55 -12.29 9.65
CA MET A 342 11.74 -13.07 10.03
C MET A 342 11.39 -14.29 10.86
N MET A 343 10.55 -14.15 11.90
CA MET A 343 10.13 -15.28 12.74
C MET A 343 9.38 -16.35 11.95
N GLN A 344 8.50 -15.95 11.04
CA GLN A 344 7.79 -16.87 10.14
C GLN A 344 8.75 -17.57 9.17
N LYS A 345 9.70 -16.84 8.58
CA LYS A 345 10.70 -17.39 7.65
C LYS A 345 11.62 -18.42 8.30
N TYR A 346 11.98 -18.23 9.57
CA TYR A 346 12.92 -19.08 10.29
C TYR A 346 12.27 -19.98 11.35
N VAL A 347 10.96 -20.23 11.26
CA VAL A 347 10.21 -21.04 12.23
C VAL A 347 10.78 -22.45 12.43
N SER A 348 11.29 -23.09 11.37
CA SER A 348 11.88 -24.43 11.46
C SER A 348 13.20 -24.44 12.24
N VAL A 349 13.97 -23.35 12.20
CA VAL A 349 15.19 -23.19 13.00
C VAL A 349 14.83 -23.05 14.48
N LEU A 350 13.78 -22.29 14.77
CA LEU A 350 13.24 -22.10 16.11
C LEU A 350 12.75 -23.43 16.70
N GLN A 351 11.94 -24.18 15.93
CA GLN A 351 11.46 -25.52 16.30
C GLN A 351 12.62 -26.48 16.58
N ARG A 352 13.62 -26.53 15.69
CA ARG A 352 14.80 -27.38 15.87
C ARG A 352 15.51 -27.08 17.18
N TYR A 353 15.74 -25.81 17.49
CA TYR A 353 16.43 -25.38 18.71
C TYR A 353 15.65 -25.78 19.97
N PHE A 354 14.36 -25.44 20.05
CA PHE A 354 13.58 -25.71 21.26
C PHE A 354 13.21 -27.18 21.44
N ILE A 355 13.15 -27.99 20.38
CA ILE A 355 13.04 -29.45 20.52
C ILE A 355 14.30 -30.06 21.14
N GLN A 356 15.49 -29.57 20.78
CA GLN A 356 16.74 -29.98 21.46
C GLN A 356 16.77 -29.54 22.92
N TYR A 357 16.26 -28.34 23.20
CA TYR A 357 16.22 -27.81 24.55
C TYR A 357 15.27 -28.60 25.45
N LEU A 358 14.04 -28.84 24.97
CA LEU A 358 12.99 -29.60 25.67
C LEU A 358 13.39 -31.06 25.90
N GLY A 359 13.79 -31.78 24.84
CA GLY A 359 14.17 -33.19 24.91
C GLY A 359 15.59 -33.44 25.45
N GLY A 360 16.35 -32.37 25.71
CA GLY A 360 17.71 -32.42 26.21
C GLY A 360 17.85 -31.84 27.62
N PHE A 361 17.87 -30.52 27.74
CA PHE A 361 18.13 -29.85 29.01
C PHE A 361 16.93 -29.90 29.96
N ASP A 362 15.75 -29.47 29.50
CA ASP A 362 14.58 -29.28 30.37
C ASP A 362 14.10 -30.59 30.99
N VAL A 363 14.01 -31.66 30.19
CA VAL A 363 13.58 -32.97 30.69
C VAL A 363 14.52 -33.56 31.74
N ASN A 364 15.83 -33.33 31.61
CA ASN A 364 16.81 -33.83 32.57
C ASN A 364 16.73 -33.04 33.88
N LEU A 365 16.60 -31.72 33.81
CA LEU A 365 16.38 -30.88 34.98
C LEU A 365 15.03 -31.19 35.66
N LEU A 366 13.99 -31.51 34.89
CA LEU A 366 12.67 -31.87 35.42
C LEU A 366 12.73 -33.17 36.22
N LYS A 367 13.46 -34.18 35.72
CA LYS A 367 13.71 -35.43 36.46
C LYS A 367 14.38 -35.16 37.81
N GLU A 368 15.37 -34.28 37.86
CA GLU A 368 16.06 -33.90 39.10
C GLU A 368 15.15 -33.15 40.08
N VAL A 369 14.34 -32.20 39.59
CA VAL A 369 13.42 -31.41 40.42
C VAL A 369 12.30 -32.28 40.99
N VAL A 370 11.68 -33.12 40.16
CA VAL A 370 10.59 -34.02 40.58
C VAL A 370 11.07 -35.04 41.62
N GLN A 371 12.31 -35.56 41.50
CA GLN A 371 12.89 -36.47 42.49
C GLN A 371 13.07 -35.85 43.88
N LYS A 372 13.18 -34.51 43.99
CA LYS A 372 13.28 -33.80 45.28
C LYS A 372 11.93 -33.68 46.00
N ILE A 373 10.81 -33.90 45.31
CA ILE A 373 9.46 -33.79 45.87
C ILE A 373 9.12 -35.10 46.58
N SER A 374 9.21 -35.10 47.91
CA SER A 374 9.07 -36.33 48.71
C SER A 374 7.62 -36.77 48.97
N VAL A 375 6.65 -35.86 48.88
CA VAL A 375 5.22 -36.13 49.15
C VAL A 375 4.38 -35.45 48.08
N CYS A 376 3.61 -36.25 47.35
CA CYS A 376 2.60 -35.78 46.39
C CYS A 376 1.45 -36.81 46.29
N SER A 377 0.28 -36.39 45.81
CA SER A 377 -0.81 -37.31 45.49
C SER A 377 -0.54 -38.06 44.19
N ASP A 378 -1.21 -39.21 43.99
CA ASP A 378 -1.09 -40.01 42.77
C ASP A 378 -1.42 -39.18 41.52
N ASP A 379 -2.49 -38.37 41.55
CA ASP A 379 -2.89 -37.49 40.45
C ASP A 379 -1.78 -36.49 40.05
N ILE A 380 -1.11 -35.89 41.05
CA ILE A 380 -0.02 -34.94 40.82
C ILE A 380 1.22 -35.66 40.29
N SER A 381 1.52 -36.83 40.83
CA SER A 381 2.64 -37.67 40.37
C SER A 381 2.48 -38.11 38.91
N ILE A 382 1.27 -38.50 38.52
CA ILE A 382 0.93 -38.89 37.15
C ILE A 382 1.20 -37.74 36.19
N ILE A 383 0.74 -36.52 36.50
CA ILE A 383 0.95 -35.33 35.66
C ILE A 383 2.45 -35.00 35.54
N MET A 384 3.20 -35.02 36.64
CA MET A 384 4.65 -34.74 36.59
C MET A 384 5.42 -35.79 35.79
N THR A 385 5.00 -37.06 35.88
CA THR A 385 5.64 -38.16 35.13
C THR A 385 5.28 -38.08 33.65
N SER A 386 4.04 -37.70 33.30
CA SER A 386 3.65 -37.53 31.89
C SER A 386 4.45 -36.42 31.20
N PHE A 387 4.75 -35.32 31.89
CA PHE A 387 5.67 -34.29 31.35
C PHE A 387 7.05 -34.87 31.01
N ILE A 388 7.60 -35.73 31.89
CA ILE A 388 8.89 -36.34 31.66
C ILE A 388 8.84 -37.29 30.45
N ASP A 389 7.77 -38.06 30.32
CA ASP A 389 7.57 -39.01 29.23
C ASP A 389 7.38 -38.29 27.88
N ASP A 390 6.56 -37.24 27.85
CA ASP A 390 6.31 -36.41 26.66
C ASP A 390 7.60 -35.76 26.17
N LEU A 391 8.36 -35.12 27.07
CA LEU A 391 9.61 -34.45 26.72
C LEU A 391 10.72 -35.43 26.35
N SER A 392 10.79 -36.62 26.97
CA SER A 392 11.84 -37.61 26.68
C SER A 392 11.73 -38.22 25.27
N GLN A 393 10.55 -38.14 24.65
CA GLN A 393 10.33 -38.65 23.29
C GLN A 393 10.79 -37.68 22.20
N LEU A 394 11.01 -36.41 22.55
CA LEU A 394 11.35 -35.34 21.61
C LEU A 394 12.77 -35.48 21.06
N ASN A 395 12.90 -35.38 19.74
CA ASN A 395 14.20 -35.40 19.08
C ASN A 395 14.18 -34.66 17.74
N VAL A 396 15.37 -34.25 17.28
CA VAL A 396 15.54 -33.42 16.07
C VAL A 396 15.05 -34.09 14.79
N LYS A 397 15.02 -35.44 14.73
CA LYS A 397 14.58 -36.14 13.53
C LYS A 397 13.11 -35.87 13.21
N GLN A 398 12.30 -35.59 14.22
CA GLN A 398 10.88 -35.23 14.04
C GLN A 398 10.74 -33.88 13.32
N VAL A 399 11.59 -32.90 13.66
CA VAL A 399 11.63 -31.60 12.96
C VAL A 399 12.12 -31.77 11.53
N GLU A 400 13.16 -32.58 11.31
CA GLU A 400 13.69 -32.88 9.97
C GLU A 400 12.70 -33.67 9.10
N ALA A 401 11.82 -34.47 9.71
CA ALA A 401 10.73 -35.18 9.04
C ALA A 401 9.50 -34.29 8.76
N GLY A 402 9.43 -33.09 9.37
CA GLY A 402 8.28 -32.19 9.25
C GLY A 402 7.06 -32.62 10.07
N ASP A 403 7.29 -33.32 11.20
CA ASP A 403 6.21 -33.73 12.10
C ASP A 403 5.49 -32.51 12.71
N THR A 404 4.18 -32.63 12.89
CA THR A 404 3.37 -31.63 13.60
C THR A 404 3.40 -31.90 15.10
N PHE A 405 3.83 -30.91 15.88
CA PHE A 405 3.84 -30.98 17.34
C PHE A 405 2.55 -30.40 17.93
N ASP A 406 2.08 -30.95 19.05
CA ASP A 406 0.97 -30.42 19.84
C ASP A 406 1.28 -30.57 21.33
N PHE A 407 1.45 -29.44 22.00
CA PHE A 407 1.72 -29.36 23.45
C PHE A 407 0.58 -28.68 24.21
N GLU A 408 -0.61 -28.51 23.61
CA GLU A 408 -1.74 -27.87 24.28
C GLU A 408 -2.17 -28.64 25.54
N SER A 409 -2.23 -29.97 25.45
CA SER A 409 -2.57 -30.84 26.57
C SER A 409 -1.55 -30.70 27.72
N MET A 410 -0.25 -30.72 27.40
CA MET A 410 0.84 -30.53 28.39
C MET A 410 0.73 -29.17 29.09
N ARG A 411 0.47 -28.09 28.35
CA ARG A 411 0.30 -26.74 28.91
C ARG A 411 -0.94 -26.63 29.79
N LEU A 412 -2.04 -27.29 29.42
CA LEU A 412 -3.25 -27.35 30.24
C LEU A 412 -3.01 -28.16 31.52
N ASP A 413 -2.29 -29.27 31.43
CA ASP A 413 -1.87 -30.05 32.59
C ASP A 413 -0.94 -29.26 33.52
N TRP A 414 -0.07 -28.41 32.98
CA TRP A 414 0.70 -27.48 33.81
C TRP A 414 -0.22 -26.50 34.55
N MET A 415 -1.25 -25.97 33.89
CA MET A 415 -2.24 -25.11 34.54
C MET A 415 -3.08 -25.86 35.59
N ARG A 416 -3.40 -27.14 35.36
CA ARG A 416 -4.03 -28.01 36.36
C ARG A 416 -3.13 -28.22 37.56
N LEU A 417 -1.86 -28.53 37.33
CA LEU A 417 -0.88 -28.72 38.39
C LEU A 417 -0.70 -27.45 39.23
N GLN A 418 -0.65 -26.27 38.59
CA GLN A 418 -0.69 -24.98 39.29
C GLN A 418 -1.94 -24.88 40.19
N ALA A 419 -3.13 -25.17 39.67
CA ALA A 419 -4.36 -25.13 40.47
C ALA A 419 -4.32 -26.09 41.67
N TYR A 420 -3.85 -27.33 41.46
CA TYR A 420 -3.81 -28.35 42.50
C TYR A 420 -2.80 -28.05 43.61
N THR A 421 -1.68 -27.42 43.27
CA THR A 421 -0.58 -27.13 44.20
C THR A 421 -0.61 -25.71 44.78
N SER A 422 -1.63 -24.92 44.43
CA SER A 422 -1.82 -23.55 44.93
C SER A 422 -2.93 -23.43 45.97
N VAL A 423 -3.68 -24.50 46.23
CA VAL A 423 -4.69 -24.56 47.30
C VAL A 423 -3.99 -24.76 48.64
N ARG A 424 -4.39 -23.99 49.66
CA ARG A 424 -3.75 -24.05 50.98
C ARG A 424 -3.90 -25.43 51.62
N GLY A 425 -2.81 -26.00 52.12
CA GLY A 425 -2.81 -27.31 52.79
C GLY A 425 -2.70 -28.50 51.85
N THR A 426 -2.39 -28.26 50.57
CA THR A 426 -2.03 -29.32 49.61
C THR A 426 -0.56 -29.71 49.76
N SER A 427 -0.18 -30.88 49.25
CA SER A 427 1.21 -31.34 49.23
C SER A 427 1.50 -31.98 47.87
N PRO A 428 2.45 -31.45 47.08
CA PRO A 428 3.29 -30.28 47.36
C PRO A 428 2.55 -28.94 47.23
N GLU A 429 2.94 -27.93 48.02
CA GLU A 429 2.56 -26.53 47.73
C GLU A 429 3.59 -25.92 46.76
N LEU A 430 3.13 -25.24 45.71
CA LEU A 430 4.01 -24.70 44.67
C LEU A 430 4.97 -23.62 45.20
N LYS A 431 4.50 -22.83 46.17
CA LYS A 431 5.30 -21.75 46.80
C LYS A 431 6.57 -22.26 47.48
N ASP A 432 6.53 -23.52 47.96
CA ASP A 432 7.64 -24.20 48.64
C ASP A 432 8.51 -24.99 47.63
N ASN A 433 8.05 -25.14 46.38
CA ASN A 433 8.69 -25.88 45.30
C ASN A 433 8.93 -24.96 44.08
N ARG A 434 9.61 -23.83 44.30
CA ARG A 434 9.81 -22.79 43.29
C ARG A 434 10.59 -23.26 42.05
N ASP A 435 11.55 -24.16 42.23
CA ASP A 435 12.35 -24.71 41.13
C ASP A 435 11.44 -25.38 40.07
N LEU A 436 10.39 -26.07 40.51
CA LEU A 436 9.40 -26.67 39.61
C LEU A 436 8.62 -25.61 38.84
N ALA A 437 8.20 -24.53 39.52
CA ALA A 437 7.47 -23.44 38.88
C ALA A 437 8.32 -22.75 37.81
N VAL A 438 9.56 -22.39 38.13
CA VAL A 438 10.50 -21.75 37.19
C VAL A 438 10.74 -22.63 35.97
N LEU A 439 11.04 -23.92 36.20
CA LEU A 439 11.28 -24.86 35.13
C LEU A 439 10.04 -25.04 34.24
N MET A 440 8.87 -25.30 34.82
CA MET A 440 7.66 -25.56 34.04
C MET A 440 7.13 -24.32 33.31
N ASN A 441 7.38 -23.11 33.84
CA ASN A 441 7.11 -21.87 33.11
C ASN A 441 8.03 -21.73 31.88
N ASN A 442 9.30 -22.12 31.99
CA ASN A 442 10.22 -22.18 30.85
C ASN A 442 9.84 -23.29 29.85
N VAL A 443 9.54 -24.51 30.30
CA VAL A 443 9.05 -25.61 29.46
C VAL A 443 7.78 -25.22 28.69
N SER A 444 6.84 -24.57 29.37
CA SER A 444 5.61 -24.08 28.74
C SER A 444 5.92 -23.04 27.65
N PHE A 445 6.83 -22.10 27.92
CA PHE A 445 7.29 -21.12 26.95
C PHE A 445 8.00 -21.76 25.75
N HIS A 446 8.97 -22.65 25.99
CA HIS A 446 9.69 -23.38 24.94
C HIS A 446 8.74 -24.20 24.07
N SER A 447 7.74 -24.85 24.66
CA SER A 447 6.73 -25.62 23.91
C SER A 447 5.96 -24.74 22.93
N LYS A 448 5.56 -23.52 23.32
CA LYS A 448 4.85 -22.57 22.44
C LYS A 448 5.67 -22.15 21.23
N LEU A 449 6.98 -22.10 21.36
CA LEU A 449 7.89 -21.76 20.25
C LEU A 449 8.04 -22.90 19.25
N VAL A 450 7.59 -24.11 19.61
CA VAL A 450 7.58 -25.27 18.72
C VAL A 450 6.23 -25.42 18.01
N ASP A 451 5.12 -25.54 18.75
CA ASP A 451 3.83 -25.91 18.17
C ASP A 451 2.94 -24.71 17.79
N VAL A 452 3.02 -23.59 18.51
CA VAL A 452 2.16 -22.41 18.27
C VAL A 452 2.92 -21.07 18.14
N PRO A 453 4.04 -21.00 17.38
CA PRO A 453 4.83 -19.77 17.24
C PRO A 453 4.03 -18.62 16.62
N GLU A 454 3.13 -18.91 15.67
CA GLU A 454 2.26 -17.90 15.06
C GLU A 454 1.25 -17.30 16.05
N ARG A 455 0.64 -18.13 16.90
CA ARG A 455 -0.30 -17.66 17.93
C ARG A 455 0.41 -16.77 18.95
N LEU A 456 1.63 -17.13 19.34
CA LEU A 456 2.46 -16.31 20.23
C LEU A 456 2.83 -14.99 19.57
N LEU A 457 3.18 -15.01 18.28
CA LEU A 457 3.47 -13.80 17.51
C LEU A 457 2.26 -12.87 17.46
N MET A 458 1.06 -13.41 17.22
CA MET A 458 -0.19 -12.64 17.31
C MET A 458 -0.44 -12.12 18.73
N GLU A 459 -0.17 -12.91 19.77
CA GLU A 459 -0.32 -12.48 21.17
C GLU A 459 0.54 -11.27 21.51
N VAL A 460 1.71 -11.06 20.88
CA VAL A 460 2.61 -9.93 21.19
C VAL A 460 2.56 -8.78 20.18
N SER A 461 2.08 -9.01 18.95
CA SER A 461 2.19 -8.03 17.86
C SER A 461 0.91 -7.83 17.05
N ASP A 462 -0.25 -8.28 17.54
CA ASP A 462 -1.52 -8.03 16.85
C ASP A 462 -1.81 -6.52 16.70
N LEU A 463 -2.18 -6.14 15.47
CA LEU A 463 -2.52 -4.77 15.07
C LEU A 463 -3.95 -4.68 14.50
N SER A 464 -4.78 -5.70 14.74
CA SER A 464 -6.18 -5.72 14.31
C SER A 464 -7.02 -4.56 14.83
N ILE A 465 -6.54 -3.84 15.85
CA ILE A 465 -7.16 -2.62 16.37
C ILE A 465 -7.43 -1.57 15.28
N PHE A 466 -6.59 -1.50 14.23
CA PHE A 466 -6.76 -0.55 13.12
C PHE A 466 -8.08 -0.77 12.38
N CYS A 467 -8.64 -1.98 12.40
CA CYS A 467 -9.97 -2.29 11.87
C CYS A 467 -11.08 -1.42 12.48
N PHE A 468 -10.90 -1.00 13.73
CA PHE A 468 -11.85 -0.20 14.50
C PHE A 468 -11.49 1.30 14.53
N TYR A 469 -10.33 1.68 13.97
CA TYR A 469 -9.88 3.06 13.82
C TYR A 469 -9.49 3.39 12.36
N PRO A 470 -10.42 3.22 11.39
CA PRO A 470 -10.10 3.34 9.97
C PRO A 470 -9.55 4.72 9.59
N SER A 471 -10.10 5.81 10.14
CA SER A 471 -9.63 7.17 9.83
C SER A 471 -8.22 7.44 10.34
N PHE A 472 -7.86 6.94 11.53
CA PHE A 472 -6.51 7.05 12.04
C PHE A 472 -5.55 6.19 11.20
N PHE A 473 -6.01 4.99 10.82
CA PHE A 473 -5.22 4.07 10.03
C PHE A 473 -4.89 4.63 8.64
N GLU A 474 -5.88 5.20 7.95
CA GLU A 474 -5.70 5.86 6.66
C GLU A 474 -4.72 7.05 6.75
N ASP A 475 -4.86 7.90 7.77
CA ASP A 475 -3.95 9.04 7.97
C ASP A 475 -2.52 8.60 8.32
N ALA A 476 -2.37 7.59 9.18
CA ALA A 476 -1.09 6.99 9.50
C ALA A 476 -0.44 6.34 8.26
N PHE A 477 -1.24 5.69 7.42
CA PHE A 477 -0.78 5.05 6.18
C PHE A 477 -0.32 6.05 5.13
N LEU A 478 -1.09 7.12 4.90
CA LEU A 478 -0.72 8.17 3.94
C LEU A 478 0.60 8.87 4.32
N LYS A 479 0.97 8.82 5.61
CA LYS A 479 2.27 9.27 6.12
C LYS A 479 3.34 8.19 6.08
N SER A 480 2.97 6.90 5.93
CA SER A 480 3.87 5.76 6.04
C SER A 480 4.35 5.17 4.73
N VAL A 481 3.53 5.16 3.67
CA VAL A 481 3.81 4.70 2.27
C VAL A 481 4.89 3.61 2.06
N GLU A 482 5.12 2.71 3.02
CA GLU A 482 6.22 1.74 2.98
C GLU A 482 5.73 0.29 3.07
N ASP A 483 4.66 -0.03 3.82
CA ASP A 483 4.09 -1.39 3.88
C ASP A 483 2.55 -1.37 3.98
N PRO A 484 1.81 -2.07 3.10
CA PRO A 484 0.36 -2.20 3.16
C PRO A 484 -0.16 -3.44 3.92
N ASN A 485 0.72 -4.30 4.46
CA ASN A 485 0.36 -5.61 5.01
C ASN A 485 -0.40 -5.58 6.36
N TYR A 486 -0.54 -4.43 7.02
CA TYR A 486 -1.20 -4.35 8.33
C TYR A 486 -2.67 -4.82 8.33
N SER A 487 -3.34 -4.76 7.17
CA SER A 487 -4.73 -5.21 7.01
C SER A 487 -4.89 -6.72 7.18
N SER A 488 -3.81 -7.51 7.01
CA SER A 488 -3.84 -8.96 7.21
C SER A 488 -4.18 -9.36 8.65
N HIS A 489 -3.95 -8.46 9.62
CA HIS A 489 -4.21 -8.71 11.03
C HIS A 489 -5.71 -8.69 11.36
N PHE A 490 -6.57 -8.09 10.53
CA PHE A 490 -7.96 -7.80 10.91
C PHE A 490 -8.75 -9.04 11.31
N MET A 491 -8.49 -10.19 10.68
CA MET A 491 -9.17 -11.45 10.96
C MET A 491 -8.87 -12.01 12.36
N SER A 492 -7.76 -11.62 12.99
CA SER A 492 -7.43 -12.01 14.36
C SER A 492 -8.39 -11.43 15.40
N SER A 493 -9.06 -10.31 15.07
CA SER A 493 -10.04 -9.68 15.96
C SER A 493 -11.37 -10.39 16.03
N THR A 494 -11.61 -11.37 15.13
CA THR A 494 -12.86 -12.13 15.06
C THR A 494 -12.93 -13.17 16.17
N ASN A 495 -14.15 -13.52 16.59
CA ASN A 495 -14.36 -14.47 17.67
C ASN A 495 -15.42 -15.51 17.29
N GLU A 496 -15.22 -16.77 17.64
CA GLU A 496 -16.10 -17.89 17.28
C GLU A 496 -17.52 -17.75 17.84
N TYR A 497 -17.70 -17.07 18.97
CA TYR A 497 -19.02 -16.80 19.56
C TYR A 497 -19.77 -15.65 18.86
N CYS A 498 -19.13 -14.94 17.91
CA CYS A 498 -19.75 -13.90 17.10
C CYS A 498 -19.39 -14.07 15.61
N PRO A 499 -19.86 -15.14 14.93
CA PRO A 499 -19.57 -15.35 13.52
C PRO A 499 -20.17 -14.25 12.62
N GLU A 500 -21.18 -13.50 13.12
CA GLU A 500 -21.91 -12.47 12.38
C GLU A 500 -21.01 -11.29 11.94
N GLU A 501 -19.93 -11.01 12.67
CA GLU A 501 -18.98 -9.93 12.34
C GLU A 501 -17.81 -10.37 11.45
N ARG A 502 -17.58 -11.68 11.30
CA ARG A 502 -16.40 -12.20 10.59
C ARG A 502 -16.35 -11.74 9.14
N TYR A 503 -17.47 -11.86 8.42
CA TYR A 503 -17.54 -11.46 7.01
C TYR A 503 -17.40 -9.93 6.83
N PRO A 504 -18.12 -9.06 7.58
CA PRO A 504 -17.88 -7.63 7.54
C PRO A 504 -16.43 -7.19 7.84
N ILE A 505 -15.76 -7.85 8.79
CA ILE A 505 -14.34 -7.57 9.11
C ILE A 505 -13.44 -8.02 7.96
N GLY A 506 -13.71 -9.18 7.37
CA GLY A 506 -13.04 -9.68 6.18
C GLY A 506 -13.12 -8.72 5.00
N GLU A 507 -14.32 -8.29 4.62
CA GLU A 507 -14.53 -7.29 3.56
C GLU A 507 -13.80 -5.98 3.83
N ARG A 508 -13.79 -5.52 5.09
CA ARG A 508 -13.04 -4.32 5.48
C ARG A 508 -11.54 -4.49 5.28
N SER A 509 -10.99 -5.67 5.60
CA SER A 509 -9.57 -5.96 5.39
C SER A 509 -9.18 -5.95 3.91
N LEU A 510 -10.03 -6.53 3.04
CA LEU A 510 -9.83 -6.54 1.58
C LEU A 510 -9.94 -5.12 1.00
N SER A 511 -10.93 -4.36 1.45
CA SER A 511 -11.12 -2.97 1.02
C SER A 511 -9.95 -2.09 1.44
N ALA A 512 -9.42 -2.28 2.65
CA ALA A 512 -8.29 -1.50 3.17
C ALA A 512 -7.01 -1.78 2.37
N VAL A 513 -6.62 -3.05 2.18
CA VAL A 513 -5.41 -3.38 1.41
C VAL A 513 -5.52 -2.92 -0.04
N ASN A 514 -6.69 -3.06 -0.67
CA ASN A 514 -6.93 -2.56 -2.03
C ASN A 514 -6.79 -1.04 -2.11
N MET A 515 -7.37 -0.30 -1.16
CA MET A 515 -7.27 1.16 -1.09
C MET A 515 -5.81 1.61 -0.93
N PHE A 516 -5.05 0.95 -0.07
CA PHE A 516 -3.65 1.29 0.19
C PHE A 516 -2.76 1.06 -1.02
N LEU A 517 -2.86 -0.12 -1.64
CA LEU A 517 -2.09 -0.45 -2.85
C LEU A 517 -2.42 0.51 -4.01
N ASP A 518 -3.71 0.78 -4.22
CA ASP A 518 -4.16 1.74 -5.24
C ASP A 518 -3.68 3.17 -4.93
N SER A 519 -3.69 3.60 -3.67
CA SER A 519 -3.20 4.92 -3.27
C SER A 519 -1.68 5.06 -3.46
N MET A 520 -0.89 4.04 -3.11
CA MET A 520 0.55 4.03 -3.36
C MET A 520 0.86 4.12 -4.85
N ALA A 521 0.18 3.32 -5.67
CA ALA A 521 0.36 3.33 -7.13
C ALA A 521 -0.05 4.68 -7.75
N LYS A 522 -1.15 5.28 -7.28
CA LYS A 522 -1.58 6.63 -7.67
C LYS A 522 -0.57 7.70 -7.30
N GLU A 523 0.03 7.61 -6.11
CA GLU A 523 1.02 8.60 -5.68
C GLU A 523 2.32 8.48 -6.48
N ALA A 524 2.79 7.27 -6.78
CA ALA A 524 3.93 7.05 -7.68
C ALA A 524 3.68 7.69 -9.06
N ARG A 525 2.47 7.50 -9.60
CA ARG A 525 2.01 8.14 -10.83
C ARG A 525 1.95 9.67 -10.71
N ASN A 526 1.44 10.20 -9.60
CA ASN A 526 1.34 11.65 -9.37
C ASN A 526 2.74 12.30 -9.35
N ILE A 527 3.70 11.67 -8.67
CA ILE A 527 5.09 12.13 -8.64
C ILE A 527 5.69 12.07 -10.06
N LEU A 528 5.47 10.98 -10.81
CA LEU A 528 5.91 10.86 -12.21
C LEU A 528 5.32 11.96 -13.09
N SER A 529 4.05 12.34 -12.90
CA SER A 529 3.42 13.42 -13.67
C SER A 529 4.06 14.80 -13.43
N GLN A 530 4.67 15.00 -12.26
CA GLN A 530 5.41 16.22 -11.93
C GLN A 530 6.86 16.18 -12.44
N VAL A 531 7.48 15.00 -12.43
CA VAL A 531 8.89 14.81 -12.84
C VAL A 531 9.05 14.72 -14.35
N GLY A 532 8.11 14.07 -15.04
CA GLY A 532 8.15 13.83 -16.49
C GLY A 532 8.36 15.10 -17.31
N PRO A 533 7.54 16.17 -17.13
CA PRO A 533 7.70 17.42 -17.85
C PRO A 533 9.04 18.12 -17.59
N GLU A 534 9.51 18.15 -16.33
CA GLU A 534 10.82 18.71 -15.97
C GLU A 534 11.95 17.95 -16.67
N HIS A 535 11.87 16.61 -16.72
CA HIS A 535 12.87 15.77 -17.39
C HIS A 535 12.86 15.95 -18.92
N ILE A 536 11.68 16.06 -19.53
CA ILE A 536 11.53 16.36 -20.96
C ILE A 536 12.12 17.73 -21.27
N GLN A 537 11.85 18.74 -20.44
CA GLN A 537 12.37 20.09 -20.63
C GLN A 537 13.90 20.12 -20.63
N LEU A 538 14.55 19.37 -19.73
CA LEU A 538 16.01 19.21 -19.70
C LEU A 538 16.54 18.57 -20.99
N ASN A 539 15.86 17.55 -21.53
CA ASN A 539 16.25 16.91 -22.78
C ASN A 539 16.06 17.85 -24.00
N GLN A 540 15.10 18.78 -23.94
CA GLN A 540 14.81 19.77 -25.00
C GLN A 540 15.70 21.04 -24.95
N GLN A 541 16.56 21.23 -23.94
CA GLN A 541 17.40 22.44 -23.82
C GLN A 541 18.40 22.65 -24.97
N LYS A 542 18.48 21.73 -25.94
CA LYS A 542 19.44 21.80 -27.05
C LYS A 542 19.17 22.88 -28.10
N ASP A 543 18.01 23.54 -28.20
CA ASP A 543 17.74 24.43 -29.37
C ASP A 543 16.97 25.75 -29.15
N LYS A 544 16.48 26.09 -27.95
CA LYS A 544 15.54 27.24 -27.79
C LYS A 544 16.20 28.63 -27.57
N ASN A 545 17.50 28.74 -27.33
CA ASN A 545 18.12 30.00 -26.87
C ASN A 545 18.67 30.96 -27.95
N LYS A 546 18.27 30.86 -29.22
CA LYS A 546 18.70 31.83 -30.25
C LYS A 546 17.89 33.14 -30.31
N LYS A 547 16.87 33.36 -29.46
CA LYS A 547 15.99 34.54 -29.57
C LYS A 547 15.84 35.46 -28.34
N ASN A 548 16.45 35.17 -27.18
CA ASN A 548 16.40 36.09 -26.02
C ASN A 548 17.81 36.44 -25.52
N ILE A 549 18.21 37.69 -25.73
CA ILE A 549 19.56 38.23 -25.44
C ILE A 549 19.72 38.69 -23.97
N GLN A 550 18.79 38.38 -23.06
CA GLN A 550 18.86 38.83 -21.66
C GLN A 550 18.89 37.74 -20.58
N SER A 551 18.82 36.45 -20.92
CA SER A 551 19.07 35.37 -19.96
C SER A 551 20.49 34.84 -20.14
N GLU A 552 21.29 34.86 -19.07
CA GLU A 552 22.62 34.27 -19.02
C GLU A 552 22.58 32.84 -19.58
N PHE A 553 23.42 32.56 -20.59
CA PHE A 553 23.45 31.24 -21.23
C PHE A 553 24.00 30.22 -20.23
N VAL A 554 23.13 29.38 -19.69
CA VAL A 554 23.50 28.26 -18.84
C VAL A 554 23.70 27.03 -19.74
N PRO A 555 24.93 26.47 -19.86
CA PRO A 555 25.15 25.31 -20.71
C PRO A 555 24.46 24.07 -20.11
N PRO A 556 23.81 23.21 -20.94
CA PRO A 556 23.22 21.96 -20.47
C PRO A 556 24.22 21.12 -19.68
N GLY A 557 23.79 20.59 -18.53
CA GLY A 557 24.65 19.88 -17.58
C GLY A 557 25.08 20.73 -16.39
N SER A 558 24.91 22.06 -16.43
CA SER A 558 25.19 22.95 -15.29
C SER A 558 24.23 22.72 -14.14
N GLU A 559 22.98 22.37 -14.43
CA GLU A 559 21.98 21.97 -13.43
C GLU A 559 22.35 20.67 -12.71
N SER A 560 23.17 19.84 -13.35
CA SER A 560 23.66 18.56 -12.81
C SER A 560 24.94 18.73 -11.98
N PHE A 561 25.59 19.90 -12.01
CA PHE A 561 26.80 20.16 -11.22
C PHE A 561 26.44 20.48 -9.76
N ARG A 562 26.35 19.43 -8.94
CA ARG A 562 26.01 19.57 -7.53
C ARG A 562 27.22 19.97 -6.68
N LYS A 563 27.10 21.10 -5.97
CA LYS A 563 28.16 21.61 -5.06
C LYS A 563 28.25 20.85 -3.74
N SER A 564 27.11 20.41 -3.17
CA SER A 564 27.04 19.61 -1.93
C SER A 564 25.88 18.62 -1.98
N ARG A 565 26.02 17.44 -1.36
CA ARG A 565 24.92 16.46 -1.27
C ARG A 565 23.73 16.98 -0.47
N GLU A 566 23.95 17.90 0.46
CA GLU A 566 22.92 18.52 1.32
C GLU A 566 22.00 19.46 0.53
N SER A 567 22.49 20.05 -0.57
CA SER A 567 21.68 20.92 -1.43
C SER A 567 20.81 20.09 -2.36
N LEU A 568 19.68 19.60 -1.84
CA LEU A 568 18.67 18.89 -2.63
C LEU A 568 17.82 19.89 -3.44
N THR A 569 17.81 19.70 -4.76
CA THR A 569 16.90 20.42 -5.65
C THR A 569 15.46 19.92 -5.48
N ALA A 570 14.47 20.63 -6.04
CA ALA A 570 13.09 20.17 -6.02
C ALA A 570 12.91 18.84 -6.77
N LEU A 571 13.63 18.67 -7.89
CA LEU A 571 13.65 17.42 -8.67
C LEU A 571 14.24 16.26 -7.85
N ASP A 572 15.31 16.51 -7.09
CA ASP A 572 15.92 15.48 -6.22
C ASP A 572 14.93 14.95 -5.19
N ARG A 573 14.19 15.85 -4.51
CA ARG A 573 13.19 15.46 -3.52
C ARG A 573 12.08 14.59 -4.13
N LYS A 574 11.59 14.97 -5.31
CA LYS A 574 10.58 14.17 -6.04
C LYS A 574 11.11 12.81 -6.47
N LEU A 575 12.35 12.74 -6.96
CA LEU A 575 12.97 11.48 -7.39
C LEU A 575 13.27 10.53 -6.22
N ILE A 576 13.66 11.07 -5.06
CA ILE A 576 13.83 10.29 -3.83
C ILE A 576 12.48 9.71 -3.40
N ALA A 577 11.44 10.55 -3.31
CA ALA A 577 10.09 10.10 -2.96
C ALA A 577 9.56 9.03 -3.93
N LEU A 578 9.81 9.18 -5.24
CA LEU A 578 9.46 8.16 -6.24
C LEU A 578 10.19 6.84 -6.01
N THR A 579 11.46 6.89 -5.62
CA THR A 579 12.26 5.68 -5.36
C THR A 579 11.76 4.98 -4.09
N GLU A 580 11.45 5.75 -3.04
CA GLU A 580 10.95 5.23 -1.76
C GLU A 580 9.58 4.56 -1.92
N ILE A 581 8.63 5.20 -2.61
CA ILE A 581 7.31 4.61 -2.84
C ILE A 581 7.38 3.35 -3.71
N CYS A 582 8.22 3.34 -4.76
CA CYS A 582 8.40 2.16 -5.59
C CYS A 582 9.08 1.03 -4.82
N ARG A 583 10.01 1.34 -3.91
CA ARG A 583 10.58 0.36 -2.98
C ARG A 583 9.51 -0.23 -2.08
N GLY A 584 8.63 0.59 -1.49
CA GLY A 584 7.51 0.11 -0.68
C GLY A 584 6.56 -0.82 -1.45
N ILE A 585 6.18 -0.45 -2.69
CA ILE A 585 5.32 -1.30 -3.53
C ILE A 585 6.02 -2.60 -3.93
N THR A 586 7.33 -2.57 -4.19
CA THR A 586 8.08 -3.75 -4.67
C THR A 586 8.67 -4.60 -3.55
N TYR A 587 8.47 -4.20 -2.28
CA TYR A 587 9.01 -4.85 -1.09
C TYR A 587 8.53 -6.31 -0.95
N THR A 588 7.23 -6.54 -1.12
CA THR A 588 6.60 -7.86 -1.08
C THR A 588 6.01 -8.25 -2.44
N ASP A 589 6.22 -9.49 -2.84
CA ASP A 589 5.69 -10.02 -4.11
C ASP A 589 4.17 -10.29 -4.02
N ALA A 590 3.71 -10.76 -2.86
CA ALA A 590 2.35 -11.18 -2.61
C ALA A 590 1.95 -10.91 -1.16
N ILE A 591 0.73 -10.41 -0.94
CA ILE A 591 0.17 -10.11 0.37
C ILE A 591 -1.08 -10.96 0.57
N PRO A 592 -1.03 -12.01 1.40
CA PRO A 592 -2.20 -12.80 1.72
C PRO A 592 -3.09 -12.08 2.73
N VAL A 593 -4.34 -11.79 2.36
CA VAL A 593 -5.36 -11.19 3.24
C VAL A 593 -6.65 -11.96 3.08
N TRP A 594 -7.12 -12.58 4.17
CA TRP A 594 -8.38 -13.33 4.23
C TRP A 594 -8.61 -14.23 2.99
N GLU A 595 -7.74 -15.22 2.80
CA GLU A 595 -7.77 -16.20 1.67
C GLU A 595 -7.56 -15.61 0.27
N HIS A 596 -7.39 -14.28 0.15
CA HIS A 596 -7.06 -13.60 -1.10
C HIS A 596 -5.57 -13.27 -1.14
N ILE A 597 -5.02 -13.17 -2.35
CA ILE A 597 -3.63 -12.79 -2.58
C ILE A 597 -3.61 -11.51 -3.40
N PHE A 598 -3.03 -10.46 -2.84
CA PHE A 598 -2.82 -9.19 -3.53
C PHE A 598 -1.39 -9.13 -4.06
N ALA A 599 -1.23 -8.68 -5.31
CA ALA A 599 0.07 -8.49 -5.94
C ALA A 599 0.35 -7.00 -6.10
N PRO A 600 1.11 -6.36 -5.19
CA PRO A 600 1.34 -4.91 -5.18
C PRO A 600 1.87 -4.36 -6.51
N ARG A 601 2.73 -5.12 -7.20
CA ARG A 601 3.34 -4.74 -8.48
C ARG A 601 2.31 -4.55 -9.59
N GLU A 602 1.22 -5.33 -9.61
CA GLU A 602 0.20 -5.23 -10.65
C GLU A 602 -0.61 -3.92 -10.55
N TYR A 603 -0.81 -3.40 -9.34
CA TYR A 603 -1.43 -2.07 -9.14
C TYR A 603 -0.56 -0.97 -9.77
N LEU A 604 0.75 -1.00 -9.50
CA LEU A 604 1.69 -0.04 -10.08
C LEU A 604 1.75 -0.17 -11.60
N ASN A 605 1.85 -1.39 -12.14
CA ASN A 605 1.86 -1.62 -13.59
C ASN A 605 0.63 -1.03 -14.28
N THR A 606 -0.56 -1.28 -13.74
CA THR A 606 -1.83 -0.77 -14.28
C THR A 606 -1.83 0.76 -14.32
N HIS A 607 -1.45 1.43 -13.23
CA HIS A 607 -1.40 2.90 -13.16
C HIS A 607 -0.35 3.49 -14.09
N LEU A 608 0.82 2.84 -14.24
CA LEU A 608 1.87 3.29 -15.14
C LEU A 608 1.48 3.10 -16.61
N GLU A 609 0.82 2.01 -16.97
CA GLU A 609 0.32 1.77 -18.34
C GLU A 609 -0.72 2.81 -18.76
N GLU A 610 -1.71 3.07 -17.91
CA GLU A 610 -2.72 4.11 -18.15
C GLU A 610 -2.09 5.51 -18.24
N PHE A 611 -1.15 5.80 -17.34
CA PHE A 611 -0.49 7.10 -17.30
C PHE A 611 0.39 7.31 -18.53
N PHE A 612 1.22 6.32 -18.90
CA PHE A 612 2.09 6.42 -20.06
C PHE A 612 1.28 6.57 -21.35
N THR A 613 0.16 5.86 -21.48
CA THR A 613 -0.79 6.03 -22.60
C THR A 613 -1.30 7.47 -22.68
N LYS A 614 -1.78 8.03 -21.56
CA LYS A 614 -2.26 9.43 -21.49
C LYS A 614 -1.14 10.43 -21.74
N SER A 615 0.07 10.18 -21.25
CA SER A 615 1.27 11.00 -21.46
C SER A 615 1.61 11.08 -22.96
N VAL A 616 1.71 9.94 -23.65
CA VAL A 616 2.01 9.88 -25.10
C VAL A 616 0.96 10.67 -25.90
N ILE A 617 -0.33 10.47 -25.62
CA ILE A 617 -1.42 11.19 -26.29
C ILE A 617 -1.33 12.71 -26.03
N THR A 618 -1.06 13.11 -24.78
CA THR A 618 -0.95 14.53 -24.40
C THR A 618 0.25 15.20 -25.08
N MET A 619 1.37 14.49 -25.23
CA MET A 619 2.57 15.00 -25.90
C MET A 619 2.38 15.25 -27.39
N VAL A 620 1.40 14.60 -28.04
CA VAL A 620 1.09 14.82 -29.46
C VAL A 620 0.51 16.21 -29.70
N GLN A 621 -0.13 16.82 -28.68
CA GLN A 621 -0.75 18.15 -28.77
C GLN A 621 -1.65 18.31 -30.00
N PHE A 622 -2.39 17.26 -30.35
CA PHE A 622 -3.29 17.27 -31.49
C PHE A 622 -4.48 18.18 -31.21
N ASP A 623 -4.61 19.24 -32.00
CA ASP A 623 -5.71 20.19 -31.96
C ASP A 623 -6.30 20.29 -33.37
N ALA A 624 -7.44 19.64 -33.55
CA ALA A 624 -8.14 19.58 -34.83
C ALA A 624 -8.67 20.96 -35.26
N ASP A 625 -9.09 21.80 -34.30
CA ASP A 625 -9.69 23.10 -34.57
C ASP A 625 -8.63 24.13 -34.98
N ASN A 626 -7.47 24.11 -34.31
CA ASN A 626 -6.34 24.98 -34.62
C ASN A 626 -5.35 24.36 -35.61
N LEU A 627 -5.62 23.14 -36.10
CA LEU A 627 -4.83 22.42 -37.09
C LEU A 627 -3.35 22.23 -36.64
N ARG A 628 -3.13 21.95 -35.36
CA ARG A 628 -1.80 21.79 -34.75
C ARG A 628 -1.55 20.34 -34.35
N ILE A 629 -0.30 19.94 -34.47
CA ILE A 629 0.21 18.66 -33.99
C ILE A 629 1.70 18.84 -33.66
N ALA A 630 2.21 18.11 -32.68
CA ALA A 630 3.63 18.06 -32.38
C ALA A 630 4.41 17.43 -33.54
N ARG A 631 5.64 17.92 -33.76
CA ARG A 631 6.55 17.33 -34.75
C ARG A 631 6.89 15.89 -34.35
N PRO A 632 6.90 14.93 -35.29
CA PRO A 632 7.25 13.54 -34.98
C PRO A 632 8.57 13.37 -34.22
N SER A 633 9.62 14.12 -34.58
CA SER A 633 10.93 14.07 -33.92
C SER A 633 10.89 14.56 -32.47
N GLU A 634 10.07 15.59 -32.20
CA GLU A 634 9.86 16.14 -30.87
C GLU A 634 9.08 15.16 -29.99
N LEU A 635 8.01 14.57 -30.52
CA LEU A 635 7.26 13.53 -29.82
C LEU A 635 8.14 12.32 -29.51
N LEU A 636 8.88 11.80 -30.50
CA LEU A 636 9.80 10.68 -30.31
C LEU A 636 10.87 10.98 -29.26
N GLY A 637 11.43 12.19 -29.28
CA GLY A 637 12.39 12.66 -28.27
C GLY A 637 11.80 12.68 -26.86
N ASN A 638 10.54 13.10 -26.72
CA ASN A 638 9.83 13.16 -25.45
C ASN A 638 9.50 11.74 -24.94
N VAL A 639 8.99 10.86 -25.80
CA VAL A 639 8.71 9.46 -25.47
C VAL A 639 9.97 8.73 -25.03
N LYS A 640 11.09 8.91 -25.75
CA LYS A 640 12.40 8.35 -25.36
C LYS A 640 12.94 8.94 -24.06
N ALA A 641 12.63 10.19 -23.73
CA ALA A 641 13.03 10.79 -22.45
C ALA A 641 12.24 10.18 -21.29
N GLU A 642 10.92 10.06 -21.43
CA GLU A 642 10.06 9.45 -20.42
C GLU A 642 10.39 7.97 -20.21
N ALA A 643 10.59 7.20 -21.28
CA ALA A 643 11.00 5.80 -21.18
C ALA A 643 12.33 5.62 -20.42
N ARG A 644 13.30 6.51 -20.62
CA ARG A 644 14.58 6.50 -19.88
C ARG A 644 14.41 6.82 -18.40
N LEU A 645 13.54 7.77 -18.07
CA LEU A 645 13.20 8.09 -16.67
C LEU A 645 12.64 6.85 -15.96
N TYR A 646 11.70 6.15 -16.61
CA TYR A 646 11.06 4.96 -16.05
C TYR A 646 12.11 3.86 -15.79
N PHE A 647 12.93 3.56 -16.80
CA PHE A 647 13.97 2.53 -16.71
C PHE A 647 14.98 2.78 -15.57
N LEU A 648 15.29 4.04 -15.28
CA LEU A 648 16.28 4.40 -14.26
C LEU A 648 15.69 4.45 -12.84
N LYS A 649 14.41 4.82 -12.70
CA LYS A 649 13.82 5.20 -11.41
C LYS A 649 12.76 4.26 -10.85
N LEU A 650 12.39 3.23 -11.62
CA LEU A 650 11.37 2.26 -11.22
C LEU A 650 11.95 0.83 -11.26
N PRO A 651 12.90 0.50 -10.37
CA PRO A 651 13.43 -0.86 -10.28
C PRO A 651 12.34 -1.85 -9.87
N GLY A 652 12.35 -3.07 -10.42
CA GLY A 652 11.40 -4.13 -10.09
C GLY A 652 10.11 -4.14 -10.94
N VAL A 653 9.94 -3.19 -11.85
CA VAL A 653 8.86 -3.17 -12.86
C VAL A 653 9.38 -3.71 -14.18
N ASP A 654 8.61 -4.61 -14.82
CA ASP A 654 8.92 -5.10 -16.17
C ASP A 654 8.58 -4.05 -17.23
N MET A 655 9.54 -3.15 -17.46
CA MET A 655 9.42 -2.08 -18.44
C MET A 655 9.25 -2.57 -19.87
N ALA A 656 9.82 -3.74 -20.20
CA ALA A 656 9.68 -4.28 -21.54
C ALA A 656 8.21 -4.66 -21.82
N ARG A 657 7.56 -5.33 -20.86
CA ARG A 657 6.14 -5.65 -20.95
C ARG A 657 5.28 -4.38 -21.02
N LEU A 658 5.54 -3.42 -20.14
CA LEU A 658 4.79 -2.16 -20.09
C LEU A 658 4.86 -1.39 -21.41
N PHE A 659 6.08 -1.18 -21.94
CA PHE A 659 6.25 -0.45 -23.20
C PHE A 659 5.67 -1.21 -24.40
N ASN A 660 5.82 -2.55 -24.43
CA ASN A 660 5.21 -3.36 -25.46
C ASN A 660 3.68 -3.26 -25.44
N HIS A 661 3.07 -3.24 -24.26
CA HIS A 661 1.62 -3.12 -24.14
C HIS A 661 1.12 -1.76 -24.63
N VAL A 662 1.72 -0.66 -24.16
CA VAL A 662 1.28 0.71 -24.48
C VAL A 662 1.63 1.12 -25.91
N LEU A 663 2.91 1.01 -26.30
CA LEU A 663 3.37 1.52 -27.59
C LEU A 663 2.81 0.73 -28.77
N LEU A 664 2.61 -0.59 -28.62
CA LEU A 664 2.00 -1.39 -29.68
C LEU A 664 0.55 -0.97 -29.95
N GLN A 665 -0.23 -0.66 -28.92
CA GLN A 665 -1.59 -0.14 -29.11
C GLN A 665 -1.58 1.19 -29.87
N GLN A 666 -0.60 2.06 -29.61
CA GLN A 666 -0.47 3.34 -30.31
C GLN A 666 -0.20 3.19 -31.83
N THR A 667 0.24 2.02 -32.30
CA THR A 667 0.42 1.71 -33.75
C THR A 667 -0.88 1.38 -34.49
N GLN A 668 -1.96 1.09 -33.76
CA GLN A 668 -3.29 0.85 -34.31
C GLN A 668 -4.07 2.16 -34.40
N PRO A 669 -5.09 2.33 -35.26
CA PRO A 669 -5.87 3.57 -35.32
C PRO A 669 -6.69 3.85 -34.05
N GLU A 670 -7.13 2.80 -33.36
CA GLU A 670 -7.83 2.84 -32.08
C GLU A 670 -7.14 1.87 -31.11
N ASP A 671 -7.11 2.21 -29.82
CA ASP A 671 -6.56 1.36 -28.78
C ASP A 671 -7.57 0.27 -28.33
N SER A 672 -7.19 -0.52 -27.32
CA SER A 672 -8.04 -1.60 -26.80
C SER A 672 -9.36 -1.13 -26.17
N GLN A 673 -9.48 0.16 -25.83
CA GLN A 673 -10.69 0.78 -25.28
C GLN A 673 -11.48 1.57 -26.34
N GLY A 674 -11.02 1.55 -27.60
CA GLY A 674 -11.62 2.31 -28.70
C GLY A 674 -11.25 3.80 -28.70
N ALA A 675 -10.24 4.22 -27.93
CA ALA A 675 -9.76 5.60 -27.95
C ALA A 675 -8.81 5.84 -29.13
N ILE A 676 -8.82 7.09 -29.62
CA ILE A 676 -8.01 7.50 -30.76
C ILE A 676 -6.53 7.54 -30.38
N THR A 677 -5.69 6.89 -31.18
CA THR A 677 -4.24 6.82 -30.95
C THR A 677 -3.46 7.86 -31.74
N ILE A 678 -2.15 7.93 -31.50
CA ILE A 678 -1.23 8.76 -32.29
C ILE A 678 -1.26 8.39 -33.79
N THR A 679 -1.46 7.12 -34.14
CA THR A 679 -1.53 6.68 -35.53
C THR A 679 -2.67 7.36 -36.27
N ASN A 680 -3.86 7.39 -35.67
CA ASN A 680 -5.01 8.06 -36.27
C ASN A 680 -4.84 9.59 -36.24
N MET A 681 -4.33 10.17 -35.16
CA MET A 681 -4.08 11.62 -35.07
C MET A 681 -3.13 12.11 -36.17
N TYR A 682 -1.96 11.47 -36.33
CA TYR A 682 -1.02 11.82 -37.41
C TYR A 682 -1.62 11.52 -38.78
N SER A 683 -2.33 10.40 -38.95
CA SER A 683 -2.97 10.07 -40.23
C SER A 683 -3.97 11.14 -40.65
N THR A 684 -4.87 11.52 -39.75
CA THR A 684 -5.83 12.61 -39.96
C THR A 684 -5.11 13.92 -40.23
N TRP A 685 -4.08 14.27 -39.47
CA TRP A 685 -3.36 15.53 -39.69
C TRP A 685 -2.67 15.57 -41.06
N TYR A 686 -1.99 14.51 -41.49
CA TYR A 686 -1.35 14.48 -42.81
C TYR A 686 -2.38 14.53 -43.95
N LEU A 687 -3.54 13.88 -43.81
CA LEU A 687 -4.59 13.87 -44.83
C LEU A 687 -5.39 15.18 -44.90
N ASP A 688 -5.85 15.66 -43.76
CA ASP A 688 -6.79 16.77 -43.67
C ASP A 688 -6.14 18.12 -43.50
N VAL A 689 -4.96 18.18 -42.89
CA VAL A 689 -4.25 19.45 -42.67
C VAL A 689 -3.14 19.62 -43.69
N PHE A 690 -2.19 18.69 -43.73
CA PHE A 690 -1.01 18.82 -44.55
C PHE A 690 -1.34 18.85 -46.04
N LEU A 691 -2.09 17.87 -46.58
CA LEU A 691 -2.45 17.87 -48.01
C LEU A 691 -3.29 19.08 -48.41
N ARG A 692 -4.18 19.58 -47.54
CA ARG A 692 -4.94 20.82 -47.81
C ARG A 692 -4.02 22.03 -47.84
N ARG A 693 -3.07 22.15 -46.90
CA ARG A 693 -2.05 23.21 -46.90
C ARG A 693 -1.11 23.13 -48.09
N VAL A 694 -0.81 21.92 -48.56
CA VAL A 694 -0.05 21.72 -49.79
C VAL A 694 -0.77 22.36 -50.98
N ALA A 695 -2.10 22.31 -51.00
CA ALA A 695 -2.91 23.00 -52.01
C ALA A 695 -3.02 24.52 -51.78
N THR A 696 -3.23 24.99 -50.54
CA THR A 696 -3.49 26.43 -50.27
C THR A 696 -2.24 27.28 -50.12
N ASP A 697 -1.17 26.71 -49.58
CA ASP A 697 -0.01 27.46 -49.08
C ASP A 697 1.18 27.39 -50.06
N ASN A 698 0.98 27.03 -51.34
CA ASN A 698 2.05 26.95 -52.33
C ASN A 698 3.26 26.10 -51.87
N VAL A 699 3.02 25.04 -51.09
CA VAL A 699 4.05 24.10 -50.66
C VAL A 699 4.54 23.32 -51.87
N VAL A 700 5.84 23.07 -51.97
CA VAL A 700 6.42 22.31 -53.08
C VAL A 700 7.35 21.23 -52.55
N TYR A 701 7.30 20.06 -53.17
CA TYR A 701 8.32 19.04 -52.93
C TYR A 701 9.68 19.47 -53.51
N SER A 702 10.71 19.45 -52.67
CA SER A 702 12.11 19.67 -53.06
C SER A 702 12.87 18.35 -53.02
N PRO A 703 13.20 17.74 -54.17
CA PRO A 703 13.96 16.50 -54.19
C PRO A 703 15.36 16.63 -53.56
N ARG A 704 15.98 17.80 -53.66
CA ARG A 704 17.30 18.10 -53.05
C ARG A 704 17.25 18.08 -51.53
N ARG A 705 16.20 18.63 -50.93
CA ARG A 705 15.99 18.60 -49.48
C ARG A 705 15.29 17.32 -49.02
N ARG A 706 14.81 16.49 -49.96
CA ARG A 706 13.96 15.31 -49.69
C ARG A 706 12.82 15.64 -48.73
N SER A 707 12.16 16.77 -48.99
CA SER A 707 11.15 17.35 -48.10
C SER A 707 10.20 18.25 -48.88
N PHE A 708 9.01 18.47 -48.35
CA PHE A 708 8.15 19.56 -48.79
C PHE A 708 8.62 20.87 -48.16
N VAL A 709 8.60 21.96 -48.93
CA VAL A 709 9.17 23.27 -48.57
C VAL A 709 8.20 24.38 -48.96
N ASN A 710 8.04 25.37 -48.10
CA ASN A 710 7.22 26.55 -48.36
C ASN A 710 8.03 27.65 -49.07
N LYS A 711 7.34 28.53 -49.80
CA LYS A 711 7.96 29.77 -50.28
C LYS A 711 8.22 30.73 -49.09
N PRO A 712 9.24 31.60 -49.17
CA PRO A 712 9.58 32.54 -48.09
C PRO A 712 8.38 33.42 -47.71
N GLY A 713 8.14 33.61 -46.41
CA GLY A 713 7.11 34.53 -45.88
C GLY A 713 5.87 33.87 -45.26
N GLN A 714 5.78 32.54 -45.22
CA GLN A 714 4.68 31.83 -44.57
C GLN A 714 4.99 31.39 -43.13
N SER A 715 3.94 31.34 -42.30
CA SER A 715 4.05 30.94 -40.88
C SER A 715 4.19 29.42 -40.70
N PHE A 716 3.56 28.63 -41.57
CA PHE A 716 3.70 27.17 -41.59
C PHE A 716 4.95 26.75 -42.38
N ARG A 717 5.68 25.77 -41.85
CA ARG A 717 6.87 25.18 -42.50
C ARG A 717 6.67 23.68 -42.66
N ALA A 718 6.37 23.26 -43.89
CA ALA A 718 6.21 21.87 -44.27
C ALA A 718 7.47 21.03 -44.02
N GLU A 719 8.64 21.67 -44.09
CA GLU A 719 9.94 21.02 -43.84
C GLU A 719 10.11 20.56 -42.39
N GLU A 720 9.40 21.16 -41.44
CA GLU A 720 9.42 20.74 -40.04
C GLU A 720 8.56 19.49 -39.75
N TYR A 721 7.91 18.93 -40.78
CA TYR A 721 7.03 17.74 -40.66
C TYR A 721 7.25 16.68 -41.74
N THR A 722 8.06 16.98 -42.77
CA THR A 722 8.22 16.10 -43.95
C THR A 722 9.65 15.90 -44.40
N ASP A 723 10.62 16.41 -43.65
CA ASP A 723 12.01 16.04 -43.91
C ASP A 723 12.24 14.56 -43.56
N VAL A 724 13.41 14.06 -43.93
CA VAL A 724 13.77 12.65 -43.72
C VAL A 724 13.77 12.30 -42.23
N ASN A 725 14.21 13.20 -41.35
CA ASN A 725 14.28 12.92 -39.92
C ASN A 725 12.89 12.82 -39.28
N GLU A 726 11.97 13.70 -39.66
CA GLU A 726 10.59 13.71 -39.18
C GLU A 726 9.82 12.50 -39.68
N LEU A 727 10.00 12.10 -40.95
CA LEU A 727 9.33 10.90 -41.48
C LEU A 727 9.92 9.61 -40.93
N GLN A 728 11.23 9.57 -40.64
CA GLN A 728 11.84 8.45 -39.91
C GLN A 728 11.33 8.39 -38.45
N ALA A 729 11.22 9.54 -37.78
CA ALA A 729 10.68 9.60 -36.43
C ALA A 729 9.20 9.17 -36.40
N LEU A 730 8.42 9.58 -37.40
CA LEU A 730 7.04 9.13 -37.59
C LEU A 730 6.98 7.61 -37.79
N ALA A 731 7.84 7.06 -38.64
CA ALA A 731 7.91 5.62 -38.90
C ALA A 731 8.33 4.82 -37.64
N GLU A 732 9.22 5.37 -36.80
CA GLU A 732 9.61 4.76 -35.53
C GLU A 732 8.45 4.77 -34.52
N LEU A 733 7.67 5.86 -34.45
CA LEU A 733 6.50 5.99 -33.58
C LEU A 733 5.32 5.10 -34.01
N LEU A 734 4.98 5.11 -35.30
CA LEU A 734 3.81 4.39 -35.85
C LEU A 734 4.12 2.92 -36.13
N GLY A 735 5.39 2.59 -36.33
CA GLY A 735 5.82 1.26 -36.75
C GLY A 735 5.21 0.83 -38.09
N ALA A 736 5.37 -0.46 -38.42
CA ALA A 736 4.86 -1.01 -39.67
C ALA A 736 3.33 -0.94 -39.79
N TYR A 737 2.60 -1.11 -38.68
CA TYR A 737 1.13 -1.10 -38.67
C TYR A 737 0.58 0.30 -38.95
N GLY A 738 1.06 1.31 -38.23
CA GLY A 738 0.58 2.68 -38.40
C GLY A 738 0.98 3.27 -39.75
N MET A 739 2.21 2.99 -40.24
CA MET A 739 2.65 3.43 -41.57
C MET A 739 1.84 2.78 -42.69
N LYS A 740 1.46 1.49 -42.54
CA LYS A 740 0.54 0.84 -43.47
C LYS A 740 -0.84 1.50 -43.47
N HIS A 741 -1.37 1.85 -42.29
CA HIS A 741 -2.65 2.55 -42.18
C HIS A 741 -2.62 3.92 -42.87
N LEU A 742 -1.60 4.74 -42.58
CA LEU A 742 -1.37 6.03 -43.22
C LEU A 742 -1.28 5.87 -44.75
N GLY A 743 -0.49 4.91 -45.23
CA GLY A 743 -0.34 4.62 -46.66
C GLY A 743 -1.67 4.23 -47.33
N GLN A 744 -2.48 3.38 -46.68
CA GLN A 744 -3.80 3.01 -47.19
C GLN A 744 -4.74 4.22 -47.31
N LYS A 745 -4.76 5.10 -46.31
CA LYS A 745 -5.58 6.32 -46.36
C LYS A 745 -5.11 7.28 -47.45
N LEU A 746 -3.80 7.43 -47.63
CA LEU A 746 -3.23 8.23 -48.73
C LEU A 746 -3.59 7.64 -50.10
N LEU A 747 -3.56 6.31 -50.26
CA LEU A 747 -3.98 5.63 -51.49
C LEU A 747 -5.47 5.83 -51.80
N VAL A 748 -6.33 5.83 -50.79
CA VAL A 748 -7.75 6.17 -50.97
C VAL A 748 -7.89 7.59 -51.51
N GLN A 749 -7.11 8.55 -50.99
CA GLN A 749 -7.12 9.92 -51.48
C GLN A 749 -6.61 10.03 -52.92
N VAL A 750 -5.56 9.29 -53.28
CA VAL A 750 -5.12 9.14 -54.69
C VAL A 750 -6.27 8.61 -55.55
N GLY A 751 -6.99 7.60 -55.09
CA GLY A 751 -8.16 7.05 -55.78
C GLY A 751 -9.25 8.08 -56.04
N HIS A 752 -9.56 8.95 -55.06
CA HIS A 752 -10.49 10.06 -55.25
C HIS A 752 -10.01 11.04 -56.34
N GLN A 753 -8.74 11.43 -56.31
CA GLN A 753 -8.17 12.36 -57.31
C GLN A 753 -8.13 11.74 -58.72
N VAL A 754 -7.80 10.45 -58.85
CA VAL A 754 -7.88 9.73 -60.12
C VAL A 754 -9.31 9.68 -60.64
N GLY A 755 -10.29 9.56 -59.74
CA GLY A 755 -11.72 9.68 -60.06
C GLY A 755 -12.07 11.02 -60.71
N GLU A 756 -11.59 12.13 -60.15
CA GLU A 756 -11.78 13.48 -60.72
C GLU A 756 -11.08 13.63 -62.08
N ILE A 757 -9.84 13.15 -62.21
CA ILE A 757 -9.11 13.13 -63.49
C ILE A 757 -9.90 12.33 -64.54
N LYS A 758 -10.45 11.17 -64.17
CA LYS A 758 -11.27 10.35 -65.08
C LYS A 758 -12.51 11.12 -65.55
N LYS A 759 -13.18 11.87 -64.68
CA LYS A 759 -14.32 12.73 -65.08
C LYS A 759 -13.89 13.75 -66.12
N LEU A 760 -12.76 14.44 -65.92
CA LEU A 760 -12.21 15.41 -66.89
C LEU A 760 -11.86 14.75 -68.22
N VAL A 761 -11.28 13.55 -68.19
CA VAL A 761 -10.98 12.76 -69.41
C VAL A 761 -12.27 12.38 -70.14
N VAL A 762 -13.31 11.92 -69.43
CA VAL A 762 -14.60 11.57 -70.05
C VAL A 762 -15.27 12.80 -70.65
N GLN A 763 -15.27 13.94 -69.96
CA GLN A 763 -15.84 15.20 -70.47
C GLN A 763 -15.17 15.70 -71.75
N ASN A 764 -13.92 15.33 -71.98
CA ASN A 764 -13.14 15.76 -73.15
C ASN A 764 -12.79 14.58 -74.09
N LYS A 765 -13.48 13.44 -73.95
CA LYS A 765 -13.17 12.18 -74.65
C LYS A 765 -13.03 12.34 -76.16
N ASP A 766 -13.96 13.05 -76.80
CA ASP A 766 -13.97 13.19 -78.27
C ASP A 766 -12.80 14.07 -78.75
N LEU A 767 -12.50 15.15 -78.02
CA LEU A 767 -11.35 16.01 -78.31
C LEU A 767 -10.02 15.27 -78.13
N LEU A 768 -9.88 14.49 -77.04
CA LEU A 768 -8.68 13.70 -76.76
C LEU A 768 -8.49 12.55 -77.76
N SER A 769 -9.58 11.91 -78.18
CA SER A 769 -9.55 10.85 -79.22
C SER A 769 -9.13 11.43 -80.57
N ASN A 770 -9.64 12.62 -80.92
CA ASN A 770 -9.23 13.33 -82.12
C ASN A 770 -7.76 13.72 -82.07
N LEU A 771 -7.27 14.26 -80.93
CA LEU A 771 -5.85 14.60 -80.72
C LEU A 771 -4.93 13.39 -80.92
N ARG A 772 -5.33 12.21 -80.43
CA ARG A 772 -4.59 10.96 -80.63
C ARG A 772 -4.54 10.52 -82.10
N SER A 773 -5.52 10.91 -82.92
CA SER A 773 -5.58 10.55 -84.35
C SER A 773 -4.92 11.57 -85.29
N CYS A 774 -4.57 12.77 -84.78
CA CYS A 774 -4.00 13.86 -85.58
C CYS A 774 -2.65 14.39 -85.05
N PHE A 775 -1.92 13.58 -84.27
CA PHE A 775 -0.64 13.96 -83.67
C PHE A 775 0.44 14.32 -84.71
N ASP A 776 0.31 13.80 -85.93
CA ASP A 776 1.17 14.02 -87.09
C ASP A 776 0.78 15.27 -87.91
N LYS A 777 -0.36 15.92 -87.60
CA LYS A 777 -0.93 17.04 -88.35
C LYS A 777 -0.98 18.31 -87.51
N GLN A 778 0.07 19.12 -87.59
CA GLN A 778 0.30 20.30 -86.74
C GLN A 778 -0.91 21.26 -86.65
N ASP A 779 -1.50 21.68 -87.78
CA ASP A 779 -2.61 22.65 -87.77
C ASP A 779 -3.89 22.10 -87.13
N GLN A 780 -4.20 20.82 -87.39
CA GLN A 780 -5.38 20.16 -86.82
C GLN A 780 -5.18 19.89 -85.32
N CYS A 781 -3.98 19.46 -84.92
CA CYS A 781 -3.62 19.26 -83.53
C CYS A 781 -3.71 20.57 -82.73
N MET A 782 -3.16 21.67 -83.27
CA MET A 782 -3.21 22.98 -82.62
C MET A 782 -4.62 23.55 -82.50
N GLU A 783 -5.51 23.29 -83.46
CA GLU A 783 -6.91 23.67 -83.38
C GLU A 783 -7.64 22.89 -82.27
N GLN A 784 -7.41 21.58 -82.14
CA GLN A 784 -7.97 20.79 -81.05
C GLN A 784 -7.41 21.20 -79.68
N ILE A 785 -6.11 21.53 -79.56
CA ILE A 785 -5.50 22.07 -78.34
C ILE A 785 -6.12 23.43 -77.96
N ARG A 786 -6.41 24.31 -78.94
CA ARG A 786 -7.09 25.59 -78.70
C ARG A 786 -8.52 25.39 -78.19
N ARG A 787 -9.24 24.39 -78.69
CA ARG A 787 -10.57 24.01 -78.20
C ARG A 787 -10.54 23.48 -76.77
N LEU A 788 -9.49 22.73 -76.43
CA LEU A 788 -9.23 22.30 -75.05
C LEU A 788 -8.98 23.50 -74.11
N LYS A 789 -8.14 24.46 -74.53
CA LYS A 789 -7.78 25.67 -73.75
C LYS A 789 -8.88 26.71 -73.57
N LYS A 790 -9.91 26.72 -74.43
CA LYS A 790 -11.01 27.70 -74.36
C LYS A 790 -12.02 27.41 -73.24
N LYS A 791 -12.01 26.22 -72.63
CA LYS A 791 -12.75 25.92 -71.41
C LYS A 791 -11.88 26.27 -70.19
N LYS A 792 -12.15 27.35 -69.46
CA LYS A 792 -11.69 27.55 -68.07
C LYS A 792 -12.89 27.90 -67.19
N PRO A 793 -13.04 27.30 -65.99
CA PRO A 793 -12.02 27.22 -64.94
C PRO A 793 -11.81 25.79 -64.34
N GLU A 794 -11.42 24.80 -65.14
CA GLU A 794 -11.09 23.44 -64.65
C GLU A 794 -9.58 23.10 -64.70
N ASP A 795 -8.75 23.97 -65.28
CA ASP A 795 -7.30 23.76 -65.41
C ASP A 795 -6.58 23.72 -64.05
N ASP A 796 -7.09 24.41 -63.04
CA ASP A 796 -6.55 24.32 -61.68
C ASP A 796 -6.89 22.95 -61.08
N SER A 797 -8.09 22.41 -61.30
CA SER A 797 -8.53 21.13 -60.73
C SER A 797 -7.66 19.96 -61.17
N LEU A 798 -7.31 19.84 -62.46
CA LEU A 798 -6.45 18.77 -62.95
C LEU A 798 -5.03 18.85 -62.37
N ILE A 799 -4.44 20.05 -62.36
CA ILE A 799 -3.08 20.28 -61.83
C ILE A 799 -3.06 19.99 -60.33
N TRP A 800 -4.10 20.42 -59.60
CA TRP A 800 -4.25 20.14 -58.17
C TRP A 800 -4.47 18.66 -57.89
N SER A 801 -5.30 17.96 -58.66
CA SER A 801 -5.50 16.52 -58.52
C SER A 801 -4.21 15.74 -58.76
N LEU A 802 -3.45 16.08 -59.81
CA LEU A 802 -2.16 15.46 -60.09
C LEU A 802 -1.11 15.77 -59.01
N PHE A 803 -1.10 17.00 -58.48
CA PHE A 803 -0.19 17.41 -57.42
C PHE A 803 -0.50 16.73 -56.08
N LEU A 804 -1.78 16.57 -55.74
CA LEU A 804 -2.22 15.83 -54.56
C LEU A 804 -1.90 14.33 -54.66
N VAL A 805 -2.04 13.74 -55.86
CA VAL A 805 -1.59 12.36 -56.13
C VAL A 805 -0.09 12.23 -55.89
N PHE A 806 0.71 13.15 -56.44
CA PHE A 806 2.15 13.16 -56.24
C PHE A 806 2.52 13.31 -54.76
N ALA A 807 1.89 14.25 -54.05
CA ALA A 807 2.17 14.49 -52.64
C ALA A 807 1.83 13.27 -51.76
N ALA A 808 0.69 12.61 -52.03
CA ALA A 808 0.25 11.43 -51.31
C ALA A 808 1.14 10.19 -51.54
N VAL A 809 1.77 10.08 -52.72
CA VAL A 809 2.71 8.98 -53.05
C VAL A 809 4.12 9.27 -52.55
N ALA A 810 4.55 10.54 -52.53
CA ALA A 810 5.87 10.93 -52.07
C ALA A 810 6.07 10.69 -50.57
N LEU A 811 5.06 10.98 -49.73
CA LEU A 811 5.14 10.85 -48.27
C LEU A 811 5.57 9.45 -47.80
N PRO A 812 4.94 8.34 -48.24
CA PRO A 812 5.41 6.99 -47.89
C PRO A 812 6.80 6.68 -48.46
N SER A 813 7.12 7.11 -49.69
CA SER A 813 8.40 6.80 -50.33
C SER A 813 9.61 7.39 -49.59
N LEU A 814 9.43 8.54 -48.94
CA LEU A 814 10.45 9.21 -48.15
C LEU A 814 10.72 8.53 -46.81
N ALA A 815 9.73 7.82 -46.26
CA ALA A 815 9.85 7.08 -45.01
C ALA A 815 10.57 5.71 -45.17
N TYR A 816 10.56 5.12 -46.37
CA TYR A 816 11.07 3.76 -46.63
C TYR A 816 12.43 3.69 -47.37
N ARG A 817 13.01 4.81 -47.82
CA ARG A 817 14.30 4.78 -48.55
C ARG A 817 15.50 4.89 -47.59
N ASP A 818 16.31 3.83 -47.56
CA ASP A 818 17.62 3.79 -46.89
C ASP A 818 18.51 4.97 -47.32
N ALA A 819 19.31 5.46 -46.37
CA ALA A 819 20.14 6.67 -46.48
C ALA A 819 21.29 6.58 -47.53
N SER A 820 21.34 5.55 -48.37
CA SER A 820 22.37 5.35 -49.39
C SER A 820 21.75 5.35 -50.78
N ASP A 821 21.56 6.54 -51.33
CA ASP A 821 21.90 6.82 -52.73
C ASP A 821 21.78 8.32 -52.95
N TYR A 822 22.94 8.95 -52.99
CA TYR A 822 23.10 10.35 -53.37
C TYR A 822 22.93 10.46 -54.89
N ASN A 823 21.90 11.17 -55.34
CA ASN A 823 21.80 11.61 -56.71
C ASN A 823 21.77 13.15 -56.71
N ALA A 824 22.78 13.77 -57.31
CA ALA A 824 23.15 15.16 -57.11
C ALA A 824 22.28 16.17 -57.87
N ASP A 825 21.41 15.74 -58.78
CA ASP A 825 20.81 16.63 -59.76
C ASP A 825 19.28 16.64 -59.67
N LEU A 826 18.69 17.49 -58.82
CA LEU A 826 17.29 17.86 -58.99
C LEU A 826 16.98 19.25 -58.40
N GLU A 827 16.82 20.22 -59.28
CA GLU A 827 16.06 21.44 -59.01
C GLU A 827 14.84 21.61 -59.93
N VAL A 828 13.89 22.38 -59.39
CA VAL A 828 12.72 23.03 -59.99
C VAL A 828 11.44 22.21 -60.18
N SER A 829 10.49 22.45 -59.29
CA SER A 829 9.15 23.02 -59.58
C SER A 829 9.02 24.16 -58.54
N ILE A 830 8.55 25.39 -58.74
CA ILE A 830 7.41 25.94 -59.48
C ILE A 830 7.77 27.38 -59.89
N LEU A 831 7.83 27.64 -61.19
CA LEU A 831 7.59 28.97 -61.79
C LEU A 831 7.18 28.73 -63.25
N ILE A 832 5.89 28.43 -63.41
CA ILE A 832 5.20 28.30 -64.69
C ILE A 832 5.16 29.70 -65.30
N MET A 833 6.09 30.00 -66.22
CA MET A 833 6.04 31.06 -67.25
C MET A 833 7.41 31.15 -67.98
N ALA A 834 7.76 30.14 -68.80
CA ALA A 834 8.68 30.27 -69.95
C ALA A 834 8.85 28.92 -70.70
N ASN A 835 8.92 28.97 -72.04
CA ASN A 835 8.95 27.81 -72.95
C ASN A 835 10.14 26.85 -72.80
N SER A 836 11.27 27.25 -72.20
CA SER A 836 12.48 26.40 -72.11
C SER A 836 12.53 25.44 -70.92
N LYS A 837 11.68 25.62 -69.90
CA LYS A 837 11.69 24.80 -68.66
C LYS A 837 10.89 23.49 -68.74
N TYR A 838 10.06 23.30 -69.76
CA TYR A 838 9.25 22.07 -69.95
C TYR A 838 10.07 20.88 -70.43
N ASN A 839 11.21 21.13 -71.09
CA ASN A 839 12.04 20.08 -71.70
C ASN A 839 12.60 19.13 -70.63
N VAL A 840 13.07 19.68 -69.51
CA VAL A 840 13.64 18.94 -68.35
C VAL A 840 12.65 17.92 -67.75
N PHE A 841 11.35 18.11 -67.96
CA PHE A 841 10.32 17.18 -67.46
C PHE A 841 10.36 15.82 -68.17
N PHE A 842 10.72 15.77 -69.46
CA PHE A 842 10.77 14.53 -70.22
C PHE A 842 11.85 13.57 -69.70
N GLU A 843 13.02 14.10 -69.36
CA GLU A 843 14.09 13.29 -68.75
C GLU A 843 13.67 12.72 -67.39
N LYS A 844 12.99 13.52 -66.55
CA LYS A 844 12.49 13.04 -65.25
C LYS A 844 11.48 11.92 -65.37
N ILE A 845 10.56 11.98 -66.35
CA ILE A 845 9.62 10.88 -66.63
C ILE A 845 10.37 9.60 -66.98
N VAL A 846 11.43 9.70 -67.78
CA VAL A 846 12.22 8.55 -68.20
C VAL A 846 13.03 7.97 -67.05
N ASN A 847 13.66 8.82 -66.23
CA ASN A 847 14.45 8.38 -65.08
C ASN A 847 13.60 7.73 -63.97
N GLU A 848 12.35 8.16 -63.78
CA GLU A 848 11.43 7.61 -62.77
C GLU A 848 10.60 6.42 -63.29
N SER A 849 10.58 6.16 -64.61
CA SER A 849 9.79 5.08 -65.21
C SER A 849 10.67 3.86 -65.51
N PRO A 850 10.38 2.69 -64.95
CA PRO A 850 11.08 1.46 -65.34
C PRO A 850 10.71 0.99 -66.77
N TYR A 851 9.77 1.66 -67.43
CA TYR A 851 9.24 1.28 -68.75
C TYR A 851 9.74 2.17 -69.90
N LEU A 852 10.47 3.25 -69.61
CA LEU A 852 11.00 4.17 -70.62
C LEU A 852 12.52 4.23 -70.49
N THR A 853 13.23 4.30 -71.62
CA THR A 853 14.70 4.40 -71.63
C THR A 853 15.16 5.72 -72.23
N MET A 854 16.39 6.13 -71.89
CA MET A 854 17.00 7.33 -72.47
C MET A 854 17.14 7.21 -74.00
N ASP A 855 17.27 5.99 -74.54
CA ASP A 855 17.29 5.75 -76.00
C ASP A 855 15.95 6.11 -76.67
N VAL A 856 14.83 5.75 -76.02
CA VAL A 856 13.50 6.13 -76.51
C VAL A 856 13.33 7.64 -76.47
N LEU A 857 13.84 8.30 -75.42
CA LEU A 857 13.81 9.75 -75.32
C LEU A 857 14.62 10.41 -76.44
N GLU A 858 15.86 9.97 -76.67
CA GLU A 858 16.73 10.54 -77.72
C GLU A 858 16.10 10.41 -79.11
N SER A 859 15.38 9.31 -79.36
CA SER A 859 14.73 9.06 -80.65
C SER A 859 13.59 10.04 -80.98
N CYS A 860 12.99 10.66 -79.96
CA CYS A 860 11.83 11.55 -80.13
C CYS A 860 12.07 12.98 -79.62
N PHE A 861 13.11 13.19 -78.81
CA PHE A 861 13.48 14.47 -78.21
C PHE A 861 15.00 14.55 -77.98
N PRO A 862 15.76 15.25 -78.85
CA PRO A 862 17.23 15.26 -78.78
C PRO A 862 17.76 15.82 -77.45
N TYR A 863 18.69 15.11 -76.81
CA TYR A 863 19.29 15.50 -75.53
C TYR A 863 20.02 16.85 -75.59
N ALA A 864 20.46 17.28 -76.77
CA ALA A 864 21.03 18.63 -76.96
C ALA A 864 20.06 19.75 -76.53
N LEU A 865 18.75 19.55 -76.71
CA LEU A 865 17.71 20.50 -76.26
C LEU A 865 17.55 20.47 -74.73
N LEU A 866 17.68 19.30 -74.10
CA LEU A 866 17.69 19.14 -72.64
C LEU A 866 18.92 19.82 -72.04
N ARG A 867 20.11 19.56 -72.59
CA ARG A 867 21.37 20.17 -72.17
C ARG A 867 21.33 21.69 -72.22
N ASN A 868 20.80 22.27 -73.29
CA ASN A 868 20.65 23.71 -73.41
C ASN A 868 19.61 24.27 -72.43
N ALA A 869 18.53 23.53 -72.18
CA ALA A 869 17.53 23.90 -71.17
C ALA A 869 18.12 23.91 -69.75
N TYR A 870 18.93 22.90 -69.36
CA TYR A 870 19.67 22.94 -68.10
C TYR A 870 20.63 24.13 -68.03
N HIS A 871 21.40 24.37 -69.09
CA HIS A 871 22.34 25.49 -69.12
C HIS A 871 21.63 26.84 -68.90
N GLU A 872 20.49 27.09 -69.55
CA GLU A 872 19.71 28.33 -69.37
C GLU A 872 19.13 28.46 -67.95
N VAL A 873 18.64 27.35 -67.38
CA VAL A 873 18.09 27.33 -66.01
C VAL A 873 19.16 27.61 -64.96
N TYR A 874 20.36 27.05 -65.14
CA TYR A 874 21.48 27.28 -64.22
C TYR A 874 22.13 28.66 -64.40
N GLN A 875 22.21 29.21 -65.62
CA GLN A 875 22.72 30.58 -65.87
C GLN A 875 21.85 31.67 -65.26
N LYS A 876 20.52 31.62 -65.43
CA LYS A 876 19.59 32.58 -64.80
C LYS A 876 19.69 32.61 -63.29
N LYS A 877 20.19 31.53 -62.68
CA LYS A 877 20.41 31.44 -61.23
C LYS A 877 21.68 32.20 -60.80
N MET A 878 22.71 32.30 -61.66
CA MET A 878 23.90 33.11 -61.37
C MET A 878 23.64 34.61 -61.46
N GLU A 879 22.73 35.07 -62.34
CA GLU A 879 22.34 36.49 -62.44
C GLU A 879 21.46 36.99 -61.28
N ILE A 880 20.86 36.09 -60.49
CA ILE A 880 20.02 36.44 -59.33
C ILE A 880 20.85 36.44 -58.02
N TRP A 881 22.09 35.92 -58.06
CA TRP A 881 23.02 35.87 -56.94
C TRP A 881 24.14 36.94 -57.00
N LEU A 882 24.24 37.67 -58.12
CA LEU A 882 24.94 38.95 -58.26
C LEU A 882 23.94 40.09 -58.08
#